data_AF-A0A8J2HRG9-F1
#
_entry.id   AF-A0A8J2HRG9-F1
#
_cell.length_a   1.000
_cell.length_b   1.000
_cell.length_c   1.000
_cell.angle_alpha   90.00
_cell.angle_beta   90.00
_cell.angle_gamma   90.00
#
_symmetry.space_group_name_H-M   'P 1'
#
loop_
_entity.id
_entity.type
_entity.pdbx_description
1 polymer ?
#
loop_
_entity_poly.entity_id
_entity_poly.type
_entity_poly.pdbx_seq_one_letter_code
_entity_poly.pdbx_strand_id
1 'polypeptide(L)'
;MNFRRVKRLGLLHPLLYLSDPTTTTTTTSITIGIIIAGRLVPPLPPVEGPNADMDEQESEKPFAIEKAKTGRAKCKKCKLPIDKDTVRIAKLMANPFGEGKMKAWHHVTCLFEVFAKQRATTRRLEDPEEDVDGWEHLEKEDKKIVIEHLEEFDKNAPFKKKRSSSPAKNPPAKKRKSSPPPAAKESPEKPSLKNQDSIKKTTTEYDKKSENRDNAFREYRRVCANIANASAYTEKTAIVKKMFSDGAKGNGFKGDVVLWCKMLLPMANKKIYNLQSKALIKLFARILQEDEQDMLEDLEQGDVAETIQKFFDKNDVVKANAKSLLSLQEVEDFLSRLSDLTKEDDQISHFKSILPKCTPNDLKMIIRLIKRDLRINCGPKHILEAVGSEAYKAYQVSNDLEAVVRRFVNKTGSKNSTESSSVKSKVSLALMTPVLPMLAEACTSVEMAMKKCPNGMLSEIKYDGERVQVHKRGTEFRYFSRSLKPVLPHKVNHFKEYIPKAFPDGDDLILDCEILMIDTKTGQPLPFGTLGVHKKAEFKDANVCIFIFDCIYYNGEVLMNKTMKERRKILTLRMTTIPNRVMLSEVQQVHDPKDLAEMIAKVLKMRLEGLVLKDMNSLYEPGKRHWLKIKKDYLLGGAMADSADLVVLGAWYGTGNKGGMKSIFLMGCYDEDRDKWLTVTKVHSGHDDDTLAKLQDQLEMVKIGKDPNLVPGWLRANKPMIPDFVAKDPKKQPVWEITGAEFTNQGVHTADGISIRFPRTSGCSSTGSSSKAGIKDSKSKKKYLEDAEERLSEECHTPTPNGILKDTYIVLSNDLSDDRQKVLSRSLITLGATVCKESSFDAKQATHIIHRKTEISEEELRSWVESTTATSVRQEEIKHAVNLRGSYCQCKCPHRKED
;
A
#
# COMPACT_ATOMS: atom_id res chain seq x y z
N MET A 1 57.95 -16.57 -30.47
CA MET A 1 57.60 -15.46 -31.39
C MET A 1 56.98 -14.36 -30.53
N ASN A 2 57.67 -13.28 -30.18
CA ASN A 2 58.23 -12.18 -31.00
C ASN A 2 57.20 -11.07 -31.28
N PHE A 3 57.41 -9.80 -30.94
CA PHE A 3 58.36 -9.23 -29.96
C PHE A 3 57.94 -7.79 -29.56
N ARG A 4 58.42 -7.35 -28.39
CA ARG A 4 58.36 -6.01 -27.75
C ARG A 4 58.05 -4.76 -28.61
N ARG A 5 57.31 -3.80 -28.01
CA ARG A 5 57.78 -2.42 -27.71
C ARG A 5 56.78 -1.66 -26.80
N VAL A 6 57.16 -0.56 -26.13
CA VAL A 6 57.98 -0.47 -24.89
C VAL A 6 57.77 0.91 -24.23
N LYS A 7 57.85 0.95 -22.90
CA LYS A 7 57.81 2.12 -21.96
C LYS A 7 58.42 3.45 -22.46
N ARG A 8 57.89 4.58 -21.95
CA ARG A 8 58.54 5.60 -21.05
C ARG A 8 57.65 6.87 -20.95
N LEU A 9 57.87 7.86 -20.06
CA LEU A 9 58.14 7.95 -18.59
C LEU A 9 58.27 9.46 -18.24
N GLY A 10 57.96 9.87 -17.00
CA GLY A 10 58.07 11.27 -16.50
C GLY A 10 56.69 11.78 -16.02
N LEU A 11 56.38 12.07 -14.75
CA LEU A 11 57.07 12.74 -13.62
C LEU A 11 57.33 14.23 -13.83
N LEU A 12 56.53 15.07 -13.15
CA LEU A 12 57.00 16.02 -12.12
C LEU A 12 55.83 16.67 -11.33
N HIS A 13 56.17 17.27 -10.20
CA HIS A 13 55.39 18.01 -9.17
C HIS A 13 56.35 19.17 -8.73
N PRO A 14 56.05 20.15 -7.82
CA PRO A 14 54.81 20.58 -7.15
C PRO A 14 54.57 22.14 -7.27
N LEU A 15 53.87 22.73 -6.28
CA LEU A 15 53.76 24.17 -5.89
C LEU A 15 52.69 25.01 -6.62
N LEU A 16 51.78 25.79 -5.99
CA LEU A 16 51.76 26.69 -4.80
C LEU A 16 52.32 28.10 -5.04
N TYR A 17 51.45 29.12 -5.24
CA TYR A 17 51.17 30.16 -4.23
C TYR A 17 49.94 31.05 -4.56
N LEU A 18 49.60 31.96 -3.64
CA LEU A 18 48.47 32.92 -3.67
C LEU A 18 48.73 34.15 -4.56
N SER A 19 47.67 34.78 -5.12
CA SER A 19 47.17 36.11 -4.67
C SER A 19 46.04 36.71 -5.55
N ASP A 20 45.14 37.45 -4.90
CA ASP A 20 44.13 38.40 -5.42
C ASP A 20 44.78 39.79 -5.70
N PRO A 21 44.11 40.93 -6.05
CA PRO A 21 42.69 41.17 -6.43
C PRO A 21 42.47 42.16 -7.62
N THR A 22 41.23 42.65 -7.80
CA THR A 22 40.78 44.03 -8.17
C THR A 22 39.89 44.26 -9.44
N THR A 23 38.69 44.84 -9.20
CA THR A 23 37.96 45.97 -9.88
C THR A 23 38.05 46.19 -11.42
N THR A 24 37.04 46.71 -12.18
CA THR A 24 35.81 47.49 -11.83
C THR A 24 34.76 47.54 -12.98
N THR A 25 33.46 47.56 -12.64
CA THR A 25 32.28 48.25 -13.29
C THR A 25 31.94 48.25 -14.80
N THR A 26 30.65 48.55 -15.06
CA THR A 26 30.03 49.25 -16.23
C THR A 26 29.51 48.48 -17.47
N THR A 27 28.31 47.91 -17.32
CA THR A 27 27.06 48.16 -18.11
C THR A 27 26.97 47.96 -19.65
N THR A 28 25.76 47.56 -20.09
CA THR A 28 25.09 47.76 -21.41
C THR A 28 25.18 46.67 -22.51
N SER A 29 24.27 45.70 -22.40
CA SER A 29 23.44 45.10 -23.48
C SER A 29 24.03 44.85 -24.89
N ILE A 30 24.36 43.58 -25.20
CA ILE A 30 24.25 42.98 -26.55
C ILE A 30 23.69 41.55 -26.44
N THR A 31 22.79 41.15 -27.35
CA THR A 31 22.26 39.77 -27.45
C THR A 31 22.51 39.17 -28.84
N ILE A 32 23.64 38.47 -29.02
CA ILE A 32 23.87 37.47 -30.07
C ILE A 32 24.73 36.34 -29.45
N GLY A 33 24.49 35.09 -29.82
CA GLY A 33 25.26 33.92 -29.32
C GLY A 33 25.71 32.96 -30.44
N ILE A 34 26.68 32.10 -30.10
CA ILE A 34 27.29 31.03 -30.93
C ILE A 34 27.58 29.87 -29.93
N ILE A 35 26.90 28.72 -29.99
CA ILE A 35 27.16 27.53 -30.84
C ILE A 35 28.56 26.91 -30.63
N ILE A 36 28.63 25.74 -29.96
CA ILE A 36 29.47 24.54 -30.24
C ILE A 36 28.88 23.38 -29.38
N ALA A 37 28.68 22.14 -29.81
CA ALA A 37 28.48 21.57 -31.15
C ALA A 37 27.85 20.15 -31.04
N GLY A 38 27.17 19.68 -32.08
CA GLY A 38 26.76 18.29 -32.26
C GLY A 38 26.81 17.93 -33.75
N ARG A 39 27.45 16.82 -34.11
CA ARG A 39 27.68 16.45 -35.53
C ARG A 39 26.42 15.91 -36.21
N LEU A 40 26.16 16.40 -37.42
CA LEU A 40 25.30 15.77 -38.42
C LEU A 40 26.16 15.15 -39.54
N VAL A 41 25.65 14.11 -40.19
CA VAL A 41 26.23 13.40 -41.35
C VAL A 41 25.03 13.08 -42.30
N PRO A 42 25.18 13.20 -43.64
CA PRO A 42 24.05 13.55 -44.51
C PRO A 42 23.22 12.36 -45.06
N PRO A 43 22.03 12.62 -45.62
CA PRO A 43 21.20 11.62 -46.32
C PRO A 43 21.75 11.25 -47.72
N LEU A 44 21.18 10.19 -48.30
CA LEU A 44 21.46 9.67 -49.64
C LEU A 44 20.17 9.62 -50.51
N PRO A 45 20.27 9.53 -51.85
CA PRO A 45 19.27 10.04 -52.79
C PRO A 45 18.07 9.10 -53.07
N PRO A 46 17.00 9.61 -53.69
CA PRO A 46 15.80 8.83 -54.02
C PRO A 46 15.99 7.90 -55.24
N VAL A 47 15.07 6.96 -55.39
CA VAL A 47 14.84 6.16 -56.61
C VAL A 47 13.35 6.25 -56.94
N GLU A 48 13.03 6.42 -58.21
CA GLU A 48 11.67 6.61 -58.71
C GLU A 48 10.88 5.29 -58.72
N GLY A 49 9.56 5.37 -58.54
CA GLY A 49 8.66 4.22 -58.67
C GLY A 49 7.84 4.27 -59.96
N PRO A 50 7.07 3.21 -60.27
CA PRO A 50 5.99 3.29 -61.24
C PRO A 50 4.61 3.40 -60.56
N ASN A 51 3.79 4.27 -61.13
CA ASN A 51 2.32 4.34 -61.10
C ASN A 51 1.60 4.45 -59.74
N ALA A 52 0.76 5.48 -59.65
CA ALA A 52 -0.40 5.47 -58.78
C ALA A 52 -1.56 4.78 -59.53
N ASP A 53 -2.16 3.78 -58.90
CA ASP A 53 -3.56 3.42 -59.12
C ASP A 53 -4.33 3.78 -57.84
N MET A 54 -5.63 4.06 -57.99
CA MET A 54 -6.53 4.40 -56.89
C MET A 54 -7.21 3.15 -56.31
N ASP A 55 -7.88 3.37 -55.18
CA ASP A 55 -8.98 2.57 -54.61
C ASP A 55 -8.70 1.52 -53.50
N GLU A 56 -9.74 1.37 -52.69
CA GLU A 56 -10.05 0.41 -51.61
C GLU A 56 -9.09 0.26 -50.40
N GLN A 57 -9.60 0.68 -49.23
CA GLN A 57 -9.05 0.30 -47.91
C GLN A 57 -9.45 -1.15 -47.57
N GLU A 58 -8.59 -2.10 -47.92
CA GLU A 58 -8.81 -3.52 -47.62
C GLU A 58 -8.82 -3.78 -46.10
N SER A 59 -9.87 -4.45 -45.60
CA SER A 59 -10.04 -4.67 -44.15
C SER A 59 -9.23 -5.88 -43.65
N GLU A 60 -8.16 -5.65 -42.88
CA GLU A 60 -7.30 -6.72 -42.31
C GLU A 60 -8.11 -7.78 -41.53
N LYS A 61 -8.33 -8.93 -42.16
CA LYS A 61 -9.02 -10.10 -41.60
C LYS A 61 -8.33 -10.61 -40.30
N PRO A 62 -9.08 -11.14 -39.30
CA PRO A 62 -8.54 -11.46 -37.97
C PRO A 62 -7.58 -12.66 -37.91
N PHE A 63 -7.68 -13.58 -38.88
CA PHE A 63 -6.80 -14.74 -39.03
C PHE A 63 -6.11 -14.69 -40.39
N ALA A 64 -5.02 -15.44 -40.51
CA ALA A 64 -4.31 -15.61 -41.77
C ALA A 64 -3.86 -17.07 -41.94
N ILE A 65 -3.81 -17.58 -43.17
CA ILE A 65 -3.45 -18.97 -43.46
C ILE A 65 -2.45 -19.07 -44.61
N GLU A 66 -1.51 -20.02 -44.54
CA GLU A 66 -0.59 -20.33 -45.63
C GLU A 66 -0.01 -21.74 -45.47
N LYS A 67 0.57 -22.29 -46.55
CA LYS A 67 1.55 -23.38 -46.43
C LYS A 67 2.85 -22.85 -45.82
N ALA A 68 3.44 -23.62 -44.92
CA ALA A 68 4.59 -23.21 -44.14
C ALA A 68 5.87 -23.11 -44.98
N LYS A 69 6.15 -21.92 -45.53
CA LYS A 69 7.32 -21.60 -46.38
C LYS A 69 8.68 -22.06 -45.82
N THR A 70 8.83 -22.19 -44.49
CA THR A 70 9.97 -22.86 -43.84
C THR A 70 9.55 -23.57 -42.55
N GLY A 71 10.24 -24.68 -42.23
CA GLY A 71 10.09 -25.45 -40.98
C GLY A 71 10.60 -24.77 -39.70
N ARG A 72 10.88 -23.45 -39.74
CA ARG A 72 11.44 -22.70 -38.60
C ARG A 72 10.38 -22.18 -37.62
N ALA A 73 9.12 -22.17 -38.03
CA ALA A 73 8.02 -21.72 -37.17
C ALA A 73 7.71 -22.75 -36.08
N LYS A 74 7.34 -22.29 -34.88
CA LYS A 74 6.88 -23.14 -33.78
C LYS A 74 5.45 -22.78 -33.41
N CYS A 75 4.59 -23.79 -33.27
CA CYS A 75 3.18 -23.60 -32.96
C CYS A 75 3.02 -22.93 -31.58
N LYS A 76 2.29 -21.81 -31.53
CA LYS A 76 2.15 -21.00 -30.31
C LYS A 76 1.43 -21.76 -29.18
N LYS A 77 0.64 -22.80 -29.47
CA LYS A 77 0.10 -23.74 -28.48
C LYS A 77 1.15 -24.78 -28.05
N CYS A 78 1.38 -25.82 -28.86
CA CYS A 78 2.13 -27.02 -28.44
C CYS A 78 3.66 -26.87 -28.45
N LYS A 79 4.20 -25.74 -28.95
CA LYS A 79 5.63 -25.40 -29.04
C LYS A 79 6.48 -26.28 -29.97
N LEU A 80 5.92 -27.35 -30.52
CA LEU A 80 6.52 -28.15 -31.58
C LEU A 80 6.74 -27.30 -32.86
N PRO A 81 7.71 -27.69 -33.72
CA PRO A 81 7.84 -27.08 -35.04
C PRO A 81 6.57 -27.26 -35.89
N ILE A 82 6.44 -26.42 -36.90
CA ILE A 82 5.48 -26.53 -37.99
C ILE A 82 6.33 -26.81 -39.23
N ASP A 83 6.26 -28.03 -39.76
CA ASP A 83 7.14 -28.50 -40.84
C ASP A 83 6.88 -27.78 -42.16
N LYS A 84 7.88 -27.78 -43.06
CA LYS A 84 7.79 -27.08 -44.35
C LYS A 84 6.62 -27.63 -45.16
N ASP A 85 5.96 -26.74 -45.91
CA ASP A 85 4.85 -27.03 -46.84
C ASP A 85 3.54 -27.51 -46.17
N THR A 86 3.51 -27.68 -44.84
CA THR A 86 2.27 -27.98 -44.08
C THR A 86 1.39 -26.74 -43.90
N VAL A 87 0.06 -26.92 -43.88
CA VAL A 87 -0.91 -25.83 -43.65
C VAL A 87 -0.79 -25.29 -42.22
N ARG A 88 -0.64 -23.97 -42.09
CA ARG A 88 -0.60 -23.27 -40.80
C ARG A 88 -1.52 -22.08 -40.77
N ILE A 89 -2.18 -21.87 -39.63
CA ILE A 89 -3.12 -20.77 -39.41
C ILE A 89 -2.61 -19.88 -38.28
N ALA A 90 -2.70 -18.57 -38.48
CA ALA A 90 -2.31 -17.54 -37.52
C ALA A 90 -3.53 -16.80 -37.00
N LYS A 91 -3.49 -16.45 -35.71
CA LYS A 91 -4.31 -15.36 -35.15
C LYS A 91 -3.49 -14.08 -35.17
N LEU A 92 -4.05 -12.97 -35.64
CA LEU A 92 -3.39 -11.67 -35.48
C LEU A 92 -3.45 -11.24 -34.00
N MET A 93 -2.33 -10.70 -33.51
CA MET A 93 -2.20 -10.14 -32.16
C MET A 93 -1.47 -8.81 -32.24
N ALA A 94 -1.68 -7.90 -31.28
CA ALA A 94 -0.87 -6.67 -31.19
C ALA A 94 0.62 -7.02 -31.03
N ASN A 95 1.49 -6.30 -31.74
CA ASN A 95 2.94 -6.45 -31.63
C ASN A 95 3.44 -5.94 -30.26
N PRO A 96 4.10 -6.77 -29.43
CA PRO A 96 4.61 -6.32 -28.12
C PRO A 96 5.95 -5.58 -28.21
N PHE A 97 6.49 -5.33 -29.41
CA PHE A 97 7.80 -4.70 -29.63
C PHE A 97 7.77 -3.45 -30.53
N GLY A 98 6.57 -2.95 -30.88
CA GLY A 98 6.39 -1.80 -31.77
C GLY A 98 4.94 -1.70 -32.23
N GLU A 99 4.67 -0.81 -33.18
CA GLU A 99 3.33 -0.68 -33.76
C GLU A 99 3.00 -1.85 -34.71
N GLY A 100 1.71 -1.99 -35.07
CA GLY A 100 1.20 -3.03 -35.96
C GLY A 100 0.77 -4.35 -35.29
N LYS A 101 0.36 -5.31 -36.13
CA LYS A 101 -0.08 -6.67 -35.74
C LYS A 101 1.00 -7.71 -36.07
N MET A 102 1.02 -8.83 -35.33
CA MET A 102 1.89 -9.98 -35.59
C MET A 102 1.08 -11.27 -35.85
N LYS A 103 1.46 -12.06 -36.86
CA LYS A 103 0.86 -13.36 -37.19
C LYS A 103 1.33 -14.45 -36.20
N ALA A 104 0.43 -14.91 -35.33
CA ALA A 104 0.72 -15.93 -34.30
C ALA A 104 0.38 -17.35 -34.79
N TRP A 105 1.34 -18.01 -35.44
CA TRP A 105 1.16 -19.33 -36.09
C TRP A 105 0.84 -20.50 -35.16
N HIS A 106 -0.09 -21.35 -35.61
CA HIS A 106 -0.50 -22.62 -35.01
C HIS A 106 -0.64 -23.69 -36.11
N HIS A 107 -0.58 -24.98 -35.73
CA HIS A 107 -1.21 -26.05 -36.52
C HIS A 107 -2.74 -25.87 -36.50
N VAL A 108 -3.45 -26.34 -37.54
CA VAL A 108 -4.91 -26.20 -37.67
C VAL A 108 -5.65 -26.75 -36.43
N THR A 109 -5.43 -28.03 -36.10
CA THR A 109 -5.92 -28.68 -34.85
C THR A 109 -5.69 -27.82 -33.60
N CYS A 110 -4.45 -27.34 -33.43
CA CYS A 110 -4.01 -26.58 -32.28
C CYS A 110 -4.73 -25.23 -32.13
N LEU A 111 -5.28 -24.63 -33.19
CA LEU A 111 -6.07 -23.40 -33.08
C LEU A 111 -7.50 -23.69 -32.61
N PHE A 112 -8.17 -24.71 -33.15
CA PHE A 112 -9.50 -25.12 -32.70
C PHE A 112 -9.51 -25.58 -31.23
N GLU A 113 -8.47 -26.30 -30.80
CA GLU A 113 -8.27 -26.63 -29.38
C GLU A 113 -7.96 -25.41 -28.49
N VAL A 114 -7.50 -24.29 -29.05
CA VAL A 114 -7.38 -23.00 -28.35
C VAL A 114 -8.76 -22.33 -28.27
N PHE A 115 -9.56 -22.32 -29.33
CA PHE A 115 -10.94 -21.80 -29.30
C PHE A 115 -11.82 -22.58 -28.30
N ALA A 116 -11.64 -23.90 -28.19
CA ALA A 116 -12.35 -24.77 -27.23
C ALA A 116 -12.12 -24.37 -25.77
N LYS A 117 -10.99 -23.71 -25.47
CA LYS A 117 -10.59 -23.26 -24.13
C LYS A 117 -10.74 -21.75 -23.93
N GLN A 118 -11.26 -21.03 -24.93
CA GLN A 118 -11.49 -19.58 -24.87
C GLN A 118 -12.98 -19.25 -24.63
N ARG A 119 -13.22 -18.16 -23.90
CA ARG A 119 -14.57 -17.66 -23.56
C ARG A 119 -15.41 -17.44 -24.82
N ALA A 120 -16.71 -17.67 -24.73
CA ALA A 120 -17.65 -17.53 -25.85
C ALA A 120 -17.65 -16.13 -26.52
N THR A 121 -17.22 -15.09 -25.81
CA THR A 121 -17.09 -13.71 -26.32
C THR A 121 -15.77 -13.42 -27.04
N THR A 122 -14.93 -14.42 -27.29
CA THR A 122 -13.67 -14.25 -28.03
C THR A 122 -13.92 -14.48 -29.52
N ARG A 123 -13.57 -13.54 -30.42
CA ARG A 123 -13.71 -13.75 -31.88
C ARG A 123 -13.01 -15.05 -32.29
N ARG A 124 -13.81 -15.96 -32.86
CA ARG A 124 -13.44 -17.25 -33.43
C ARG A 124 -13.37 -17.12 -34.94
N LEU A 125 -12.95 -18.20 -35.58
CA LEU A 125 -13.17 -18.43 -37.00
C LEU A 125 -14.63 -18.88 -37.17
N GLU A 126 -15.47 -18.06 -37.79
CA GLU A 126 -16.89 -18.38 -38.01
C GLU A 126 -17.18 -18.62 -39.51
N ASP A 127 -16.59 -17.83 -40.40
CA ASP A 127 -16.58 -18.10 -41.86
C ASP A 127 -15.14 -18.04 -42.42
N PRO A 128 -14.58 -19.15 -42.95
CA PRO A 128 -13.24 -19.17 -43.54
C PRO A 128 -12.99 -18.22 -44.71
N GLU A 129 -14.02 -17.82 -45.46
CA GLU A 129 -13.89 -16.92 -46.61
C GLU A 129 -13.85 -15.45 -46.16
N GLU A 130 -14.60 -15.07 -45.12
CA GLU A 130 -14.60 -13.71 -44.57
C GLU A 130 -13.53 -13.47 -43.48
N ASP A 131 -13.29 -14.43 -42.57
CA ASP A 131 -12.40 -14.25 -41.40
C ASP A 131 -10.89 -14.50 -41.68
N VAL A 132 -10.51 -15.03 -42.86
CA VAL A 132 -9.12 -15.49 -43.13
C VAL A 132 -8.47 -14.82 -44.33
N ASP A 133 -7.32 -14.19 -44.10
CA ASP A 133 -6.39 -13.68 -45.11
C ASP A 133 -5.52 -14.84 -45.67
N GLY A 134 -5.45 -14.98 -46.99
CA GLY A 134 -4.76 -16.09 -47.66
C GLY A 134 -5.62 -17.32 -47.96
N TRP A 135 -6.95 -17.26 -47.79
CA TRP A 135 -7.84 -18.41 -47.98
C TRP A 135 -7.97 -18.78 -49.46
N GLU A 136 -8.27 -17.80 -50.32
CA GLU A 136 -8.31 -17.91 -51.78
C GLU A 136 -7.11 -18.68 -52.35
N HIS A 137 -5.90 -18.46 -51.82
CA HIS A 137 -4.65 -19.09 -52.27
C HIS A 137 -4.40 -20.55 -51.83
N LEU A 138 -5.29 -21.18 -51.05
CA LEU A 138 -5.15 -22.60 -50.69
C LEU A 138 -5.67 -23.57 -51.77
N GLU A 139 -5.03 -24.74 -51.87
CA GLU A 139 -5.52 -25.87 -52.67
C GLU A 139 -6.84 -26.43 -52.08
N LYS A 140 -7.61 -27.16 -52.89
CA LYS A 140 -8.95 -27.65 -52.51
C LYS A 140 -8.87 -28.66 -51.36
N GLU A 141 -7.81 -29.45 -51.38
CA GLU A 141 -7.43 -30.47 -50.41
C GLU A 141 -7.15 -29.84 -49.04
N ASP A 142 -6.43 -28.71 -49.01
CA ASP A 142 -6.12 -27.97 -47.77
C ASP A 142 -7.34 -27.22 -47.22
N LYS A 143 -8.15 -26.61 -48.10
CA LYS A 143 -9.44 -25.99 -47.73
C LYS A 143 -10.35 -27.02 -47.06
N LYS A 144 -10.43 -28.24 -47.61
CA LYS A 144 -11.19 -29.36 -47.04
C LYS A 144 -10.72 -29.72 -45.63
N ILE A 145 -9.40 -29.79 -45.38
CA ILE A 145 -8.85 -30.05 -44.03
C ILE A 145 -9.35 -29.01 -43.02
N VAL A 146 -9.34 -27.72 -43.36
CA VAL A 146 -9.77 -26.65 -42.44
C VAL A 146 -11.28 -26.67 -42.20
N ILE A 147 -12.07 -26.92 -43.25
CA ILE A 147 -13.54 -27.07 -43.15
C ILE A 147 -13.91 -28.26 -42.27
N GLU A 148 -13.26 -29.42 -42.44
CA GLU A 148 -13.50 -30.61 -41.61
C GLU A 148 -13.24 -30.35 -40.12
N HIS A 149 -12.17 -29.62 -39.79
CA HIS A 149 -11.86 -29.24 -38.41
C HIS A 149 -12.83 -28.19 -37.84
N LEU A 150 -13.33 -27.26 -38.68
CA LEU A 150 -14.37 -26.30 -38.29
C LEU A 150 -15.69 -27.04 -38.00
N GLU A 151 -16.11 -27.94 -38.89
CA GLU A 151 -17.29 -28.78 -38.70
C GLU A 151 -17.19 -29.67 -37.45
N GLU A 152 -16.04 -30.31 -37.20
CA GLU A 152 -15.83 -31.13 -36.00
C GLU A 152 -15.85 -30.27 -34.73
N PHE A 153 -15.22 -29.10 -34.75
CA PHE A 153 -15.28 -28.14 -33.65
C PHE A 153 -16.74 -27.74 -33.35
N ASP A 154 -17.52 -27.44 -34.38
CA ASP A 154 -18.89 -26.96 -34.26
C ASP A 154 -19.90 -28.06 -33.87
N LYS A 155 -19.58 -29.34 -34.16
CA LYS A 155 -20.31 -30.51 -33.64
C LYS A 155 -20.01 -30.77 -32.16
N ASN A 156 -18.79 -30.46 -31.71
CA ASN A 156 -18.32 -30.72 -30.34
C ASN A 156 -18.36 -29.50 -29.38
N ALA A 157 -18.76 -28.31 -29.87
CA ALA A 157 -18.80 -27.09 -29.07
C ALA A 157 -19.88 -27.16 -27.95
N PRO A 158 -19.53 -26.93 -26.67
CA PRO A 158 -20.47 -27.14 -25.54
C PRO A 158 -21.58 -26.08 -25.39
N PHE A 159 -21.79 -25.21 -26.39
CA PHE A 159 -22.79 -24.14 -26.36
C PHE A 159 -23.43 -23.95 -27.74
N LYS A 160 -24.64 -24.48 -27.96
CA LYS A 160 -25.49 -24.13 -29.11
C LYS A 160 -26.84 -23.56 -28.67
N LYS A 161 -27.07 -22.27 -28.96
CA LYS A 161 -28.42 -21.68 -28.97
C LYS A 161 -29.17 -22.23 -30.20
N LYS A 162 -30.43 -22.64 -30.05
CA LYS A 162 -31.27 -23.01 -31.20
C LYS A 162 -31.60 -21.77 -32.04
N ARG A 163 -31.37 -21.82 -33.35
CA ARG A 163 -32.08 -20.98 -34.33
C ARG A 163 -33.41 -21.64 -34.70
N SER A 164 -34.40 -20.84 -35.08
CA SER A 164 -35.78 -21.24 -35.35
C SER A 164 -35.98 -21.73 -36.80
N SER A 165 -36.86 -22.72 -36.98
CA SER A 165 -37.43 -23.07 -38.28
C SER A 165 -38.78 -23.80 -38.12
N SER A 166 -39.68 -23.54 -39.06
CA SER A 166 -41.03 -24.11 -39.18
C SER A 166 -41.43 -24.10 -40.67
N PRO A 167 -42.34 -24.96 -41.14
CA PRO A 167 -42.62 -26.34 -40.72
C PRO A 167 -42.68 -27.33 -41.92
N ALA A 168 -42.79 -28.65 -41.64
CA ALA A 168 -43.75 -29.61 -42.23
C ALA A 168 -43.22 -31.06 -42.48
N LYS A 169 -44.19 -31.99 -42.61
CA LYS A 169 -44.12 -33.37 -43.18
C LYS A 169 -43.40 -34.49 -42.39
N ASN A 170 -44.18 -35.15 -41.53
CA ASN A 170 -44.21 -36.63 -41.39
C ASN A 170 -44.87 -37.26 -42.65
N PRO A 171 -45.00 -38.61 -42.86
CA PRO A 171 -44.72 -39.80 -42.01
C PRO A 171 -43.85 -40.85 -42.79
N PRO A 172 -43.86 -42.20 -42.57
CA PRO A 172 -44.49 -43.04 -41.53
C PRO A 172 -43.59 -44.13 -40.87
N ALA A 173 -44.15 -44.80 -39.85
CA ALA A 173 -43.50 -45.88 -39.08
C ALA A 173 -44.03 -47.31 -39.40
N LYS A 174 -43.24 -48.34 -39.05
CA LYS A 174 -43.52 -49.79 -38.89
C LYS A 174 -42.28 -50.38 -38.15
N LYS A 175 -42.30 -51.38 -37.25
CA LYS A 175 -43.30 -52.24 -36.56
C LYS A 175 -42.67 -52.63 -35.19
N ARG A 176 -43.42 -52.81 -34.07
CA ARG A 176 -43.96 -54.10 -33.53
C ARG A 176 -42.97 -55.28 -33.58
N LYS A 177 -42.80 -56.16 -32.58
CA LYS A 177 -43.44 -56.43 -31.24
C LYS A 177 -42.33 -57.10 -30.33
N SER A 178 -42.49 -57.71 -29.14
CA SER A 178 -43.60 -58.21 -28.30
C SER A 178 -43.21 -58.35 -26.80
N SER A 179 -44.17 -58.79 -25.98
CA SER A 179 -44.10 -59.26 -24.56
C SER A 179 -45.17 -60.40 -24.41
N PRO A 180 -45.58 -61.00 -23.24
CA PRO A 180 -45.37 -60.64 -21.82
C PRO A 180 -45.17 -61.90 -20.84
N PRO A 181 -45.79 -62.11 -19.62
CA PRO A 181 -45.25 -62.97 -18.51
C PRO A 181 -46.24 -64.16 -18.18
N PRO A 182 -46.66 -64.63 -16.95
CA PRO A 182 -46.28 -64.38 -15.51
C PRO A 182 -46.34 -65.60 -14.51
N ALA A 183 -46.23 -65.31 -13.19
CA ALA A 183 -46.87 -65.99 -12.01
C ALA A 183 -46.35 -67.38 -11.49
N ALA A 184 -46.52 -67.81 -10.21
CA ALA A 184 -46.78 -67.16 -8.87
C ALA A 184 -46.74 -68.20 -7.69
N LYS A 185 -46.97 -67.74 -6.43
CA LYS A 185 -47.38 -68.46 -5.17
C LYS A 185 -46.26 -68.93 -4.18
N GLU A 186 -46.17 -68.43 -2.93
CA GLU A 186 -46.90 -68.70 -1.63
C GLU A 186 -46.39 -69.99 -0.91
N SER A 187 -46.15 -70.15 0.42
CA SER A 187 -46.14 -69.38 1.72
C SER A 187 -45.24 -70.17 2.76
N PRO A 188 -45.26 -70.12 4.14
CA PRO A 188 -45.89 -69.28 5.19
C PRO A 188 -44.91 -68.74 6.31
N GLU A 189 -44.90 -69.25 7.57
CA GLU A 189 -44.22 -68.64 8.77
C GLU A 189 -43.54 -69.60 9.80
N LYS A 190 -42.41 -69.16 10.41
CA LYS A 190 -41.92 -69.32 11.84
C LYS A 190 -41.75 -70.74 12.47
N PRO A 191 -41.10 -70.92 13.66
CA PRO A 191 -40.32 -69.99 14.52
C PRO A 191 -38.89 -70.47 14.91
N SER A 192 -38.12 -69.63 15.64
CA SER A 192 -37.34 -69.95 16.88
C SER A 192 -36.04 -69.15 17.04
N LEU A 193 -35.58 -69.00 18.29
CA LEU A 193 -34.38 -68.25 18.71
C LEU A 193 -33.29 -69.19 19.24
N LYS A 194 -32.01 -68.89 18.95
CA LYS A 194 -30.87 -69.15 19.84
C LYS A 194 -29.62 -68.39 19.40
N ASN A 195 -28.84 -67.93 20.37
CA ASN A 195 -27.52 -67.30 20.16
C ASN A 195 -26.45 -68.37 19.93
N GLN A 196 -25.40 -68.06 19.17
CA GLN A 196 -24.03 -68.00 19.73
C GLN A 196 -22.99 -67.37 18.78
N ASP A 197 -22.45 -66.25 19.26
CA ASP A 197 -21.07 -65.73 19.18
C ASP A 197 -20.09 -65.95 18.01
N SER A 198 -19.49 -64.79 17.65
CA SER A 198 -18.05 -64.59 17.35
C SER A 198 -17.53 -64.94 15.93
N ILE A 199 -16.45 -64.34 15.39
CA ILE A 199 -15.35 -63.53 15.96
C ILE A 199 -15.11 -62.19 15.19
N LYS A 200 -14.96 -61.09 15.96
CA LYS A 200 -14.21 -59.83 15.73
C LYS A 200 -14.17 -59.19 14.31
N LYS A 201 -14.76 -57.99 14.21
CA LYS A 201 -14.14 -56.83 13.52
C LYS A 201 -13.63 -55.84 14.57
N THR A 202 -12.43 -55.28 14.36
CA THR A 202 -11.79 -54.36 15.31
C THR A 202 -12.27 -52.92 15.08
N THR A 203 -13.20 -52.44 15.90
CA THR A 203 -13.65 -51.04 15.89
C THR A 203 -12.66 -50.12 16.62
N THR A 204 -12.12 -49.13 15.93
CA THR A 204 -11.31 -48.06 16.53
C THR A 204 -12.18 -47.01 17.22
N GLU A 205 -11.72 -46.49 18.36
CA GLU A 205 -12.55 -45.89 19.42
C GLU A 205 -13.02 -44.43 19.21
N TYR A 206 -13.25 -44.00 17.97
CA TYR A 206 -13.43 -42.57 17.64
C TYR A 206 -14.89 -42.11 17.46
N ASP A 207 -15.84 -42.99 17.13
CA ASP A 207 -17.22 -42.63 16.73
C ASP A 207 -18.22 -42.33 17.89
N LYS A 208 -17.75 -41.77 19.01
CA LYS A 208 -18.62 -41.35 20.14
C LYS A 208 -18.26 -39.96 20.71
N LYS A 209 -18.22 -38.93 19.86
CA LYS A 209 -17.94 -37.53 20.27
C LYS A 209 -18.91 -36.43 19.79
N SER A 210 -20.14 -36.78 19.41
CA SER A 210 -21.30 -35.89 19.59
C SER A 210 -21.94 -36.22 20.95
N GLU A 211 -22.06 -35.29 21.91
CA GLU A 211 -23.23 -34.40 21.97
C GLU A 211 -22.96 -33.04 22.66
N ASN A 212 -21.69 -32.60 22.80
CA ASN A 212 -21.46 -31.33 23.48
C ASN A 212 -21.94 -30.12 22.65
N ARG A 213 -22.95 -29.42 23.16
CA ARG A 213 -23.52 -28.17 22.62
C ARG A 213 -22.49 -27.04 22.49
N ASP A 214 -21.43 -27.00 23.32
CA ASP A 214 -20.37 -25.97 23.17
C ASP A 214 -19.53 -26.13 21.90
N ASN A 215 -19.53 -27.33 21.30
CA ASN A 215 -18.87 -27.59 20.02
C ASN A 215 -19.77 -27.31 18.81
N ALA A 216 -21.05 -26.95 19.00
CA ALA A 216 -21.96 -26.65 17.90
C ALA A 216 -21.65 -25.29 17.28
N PHE A 217 -21.45 -25.25 15.95
CA PHE A 217 -21.14 -24.03 15.21
C PHE A 217 -22.23 -22.96 15.38
N ARG A 218 -23.50 -23.37 15.58
CA ARG A 218 -24.61 -22.49 15.97
C ARG A 218 -24.28 -21.59 17.17
N GLU A 219 -23.67 -22.14 18.22
CA GLU A 219 -23.40 -21.40 19.46
C GLU A 219 -22.18 -20.47 19.29
N TYR A 220 -21.20 -20.89 18.49
CA TYR A 220 -20.09 -20.02 18.04
C TYR A 220 -20.61 -18.81 17.25
N ARG A 221 -21.53 -19.00 16.30
CA ARG A 221 -22.18 -17.88 15.58
C ARG A 221 -22.91 -16.93 16.54
N ARG A 222 -23.63 -17.48 17.53
CA ARG A 222 -24.33 -16.69 18.57
C ARG A 222 -23.34 -15.83 19.35
N VAL A 223 -22.22 -16.40 19.80
CA VAL A 223 -21.18 -15.64 20.50
C VAL A 223 -20.56 -14.58 19.60
N CYS A 224 -20.27 -14.88 18.33
CA CYS A 224 -19.77 -13.89 17.38
C CYS A 224 -20.76 -12.72 17.17
N ALA A 225 -22.05 -13.00 17.02
CA ALA A 225 -23.08 -11.97 16.90
C ALA A 225 -23.17 -11.08 18.15
N ASN A 226 -23.12 -11.67 19.35
CA ASN A 226 -23.11 -10.91 20.60
C ASN A 226 -21.87 -10.01 20.70
N ILE A 227 -20.68 -10.51 20.32
CA ILE A 227 -19.43 -9.71 20.31
C ILE A 227 -19.49 -8.60 19.25
N ALA A 228 -20.15 -8.81 18.11
CA ALA A 228 -20.33 -7.78 17.10
C ALA A 228 -21.26 -6.65 17.58
N ASN A 229 -22.38 -7.00 18.23
CA ASN A 229 -23.38 -6.07 18.72
C ASN A 229 -22.91 -5.25 19.95
N ALA A 230 -22.04 -5.83 20.79
CA ALA A 230 -21.40 -5.12 21.89
C ALA A 230 -20.59 -3.91 21.39
N SER A 231 -20.75 -2.75 22.02
CA SER A 231 -19.99 -1.54 21.67
C SER A 231 -18.66 -1.46 22.44
N ALA A 232 -18.66 -1.82 23.72
CA ALA A 232 -17.50 -1.70 24.60
C ALA A 232 -16.56 -2.92 24.51
N TYR A 233 -15.25 -2.68 24.45
CA TYR A 233 -14.25 -3.77 24.45
C TYR A 233 -14.27 -4.63 25.72
N THR A 234 -14.61 -4.04 26.87
CA THR A 234 -14.78 -4.74 28.16
C THR A 234 -15.95 -5.72 28.11
N GLU A 235 -17.07 -5.33 27.51
CA GLU A 235 -18.24 -6.18 27.27
C GLU A 235 -17.89 -7.35 26.33
N LYS A 236 -17.14 -7.09 25.25
CA LYS A 236 -16.65 -8.14 24.33
C LYS A 236 -15.80 -9.19 25.04
N THR A 237 -14.86 -8.77 25.90
CA THR A 237 -14.08 -9.69 26.77
C THR A 237 -15.00 -10.45 27.72
N ALA A 238 -16.00 -9.79 28.32
CA ALA A 238 -16.95 -10.43 29.24
C ALA A 238 -17.84 -11.49 28.55
N ILE A 239 -18.29 -11.26 27.31
CA ILE A 239 -19.08 -12.23 26.53
C ILE A 239 -18.27 -13.51 26.27
N VAL A 240 -17.01 -13.38 25.85
CA VAL A 240 -16.11 -14.53 25.61
C VAL A 240 -15.82 -15.26 26.93
N LYS A 241 -15.51 -14.49 28.00
CA LYS A 241 -15.24 -15.05 29.33
C LYS A 241 -16.44 -15.83 29.86
N LYS A 242 -17.67 -15.31 29.69
CA LYS A 242 -18.91 -15.98 30.07
C LYS A 242 -19.12 -17.29 29.29
N MET A 243 -18.81 -17.32 27.99
CA MET A 243 -18.87 -18.57 27.23
C MET A 243 -17.90 -19.61 27.78
N PHE A 244 -16.67 -19.22 28.15
CA PHE A 244 -15.65 -20.13 28.70
C PHE A 244 -15.84 -20.48 30.19
N SER A 245 -16.62 -19.73 30.97
CA SER A 245 -17.01 -20.13 32.32
C SER A 245 -18.27 -20.99 32.32
N ASP A 246 -19.35 -20.51 31.70
CA ASP A 246 -20.70 -21.04 31.89
C ASP A 246 -21.03 -22.16 30.89
N GLY A 247 -20.44 -22.12 29.69
CA GLY A 247 -20.82 -22.96 28.56
C GLY A 247 -22.19 -22.59 27.95
N ALA A 248 -22.55 -23.22 26.84
CA ALA A 248 -23.82 -22.99 26.14
C ALA A 248 -25.05 -23.50 26.92
N LYS A 249 -24.84 -24.37 27.92
CA LYS A 249 -25.88 -24.93 28.80
C LYS A 249 -25.85 -24.36 30.23
N GLY A 250 -24.94 -23.44 30.58
CA GLY A 250 -24.82 -22.89 31.93
C GLY A 250 -24.26 -23.85 32.99
N ASN A 251 -23.69 -24.99 32.58
CA ASN A 251 -23.19 -26.04 33.47
C ASN A 251 -21.69 -26.35 33.28
N GLY A 252 -20.92 -25.30 32.97
CA GLY A 252 -19.49 -25.34 32.71
C GLY A 252 -19.17 -25.56 31.23
N PHE A 253 -18.20 -24.80 30.70
CA PHE A 253 -17.71 -25.00 29.33
C PHE A 253 -16.94 -26.32 29.20
N LYS A 254 -17.35 -27.16 28.25
CA LYS A 254 -16.81 -28.51 27.97
C LYS A 254 -16.31 -28.63 26.52
N GLY A 255 -16.22 -27.50 25.80
CA GLY A 255 -15.72 -27.43 24.42
C GLY A 255 -14.20 -27.34 24.35
N ASP A 256 -13.66 -27.24 23.14
CA ASP A 256 -12.23 -26.98 22.93
C ASP A 256 -11.93 -25.46 22.89
N VAL A 257 -11.36 -24.93 23.98
CA VAL A 257 -10.97 -23.51 24.09
C VAL A 257 -9.93 -23.12 23.03
N VAL A 258 -9.01 -24.02 22.67
CA VAL A 258 -7.98 -23.77 21.65
C VAL A 258 -8.63 -23.58 20.29
N LEU A 259 -9.57 -24.47 19.93
CA LEU A 259 -10.33 -24.37 18.69
C LEU A 259 -11.19 -23.10 18.65
N TRP A 260 -11.91 -22.80 19.73
CA TRP A 260 -12.67 -21.55 19.86
C TRP A 260 -11.78 -20.32 19.67
N CYS A 261 -10.61 -20.25 20.30
CA CYS A 261 -9.67 -19.15 20.11
C CYS A 261 -9.11 -19.08 18.69
N LYS A 262 -8.76 -20.22 18.07
CA LYS A 262 -8.30 -20.29 16.66
C LYS A 262 -9.35 -19.76 15.68
N MET A 263 -10.63 -20.05 15.91
CA MET A 263 -11.73 -19.61 15.05
C MET A 263 -12.13 -18.15 15.32
N LEU A 264 -12.16 -17.69 16.58
CA LEU A 264 -12.38 -16.29 16.94
C LEU A 264 -11.25 -15.35 16.46
N LEU A 265 -10.04 -15.87 16.24
CA LEU A 265 -8.87 -15.12 15.79
C LEU A 265 -8.33 -15.61 14.42
N PRO A 266 -9.11 -15.57 13.33
CA PRO A 266 -8.70 -16.13 12.05
C PRO A 266 -7.57 -15.33 11.38
N MET A 267 -7.29 -14.11 11.84
CA MET A 267 -6.09 -13.35 11.48
C MET A 267 -4.80 -13.91 12.11
N ALA A 268 -4.89 -14.47 13.32
CA ALA A 268 -3.76 -15.14 13.99
C ALA A 268 -3.55 -16.56 13.43
N ASN A 269 -4.61 -17.19 12.91
CA ASN A 269 -4.52 -18.43 12.16
C ASN A 269 -3.72 -18.21 10.85
N LYS A 270 -2.79 -19.12 10.56
CA LYS A 270 -1.81 -18.96 9.47
C LYS A 270 -2.36 -19.42 8.10
N LYS A 271 -3.38 -20.29 8.06
CA LYS A 271 -3.99 -20.92 6.86
C LYS A 271 -4.36 -19.95 5.74
N ILE A 272 -3.75 -20.08 4.56
CA ILE A 272 -4.04 -19.27 3.37
C ILE A 272 -4.96 -20.08 2.45
N TYR A 273 -6.12 -19.54 2.10
CA TYR A 273 -7.10 -20.22 1.23
C TYR A 273 -7.06 -19.75 -0.24
N ASN A 274 -6.22 -18.78 -0.57
CA ASN A 274 -6.07 -18.15 -1.90
C ASN A 274 -7.35 -17.52 -2.51
N LEU A 275 -8.48 -17.54 -1.79
CA LEU A 275 -9.77 -17.03 -2.23
C LEU A 275 -9.98 -15.55 -1.89
N GLN A 276 -10.31 -14.75 -2.91
CA GLN A 276 -10.69 -13.34 -2.79
C GLN A 276 -12.14 -13.11 -3.19
N SER A 277 -12.70 -11.91 -2.94
CA SER A 277 -14.15 -11.65 -3.08
C SER A 277 -14.68 -12.05 -4.46
N LYS A 278 -14.05 -11.60 -5.55
CA LYS A 278 -14.46 -11.97 -6.92
C LYS A 278 -14.28 -13.46 -7.23
N ALA A 279 -13.27 -14.12 -6.67
CA ALA A 279 -13.10 -15.56 -6.82
C ALA A 279 -14.22 -16.33 -6.10
N LEU A 280 -14.56 -15.94 -4.88
CA LEU A 280 -15.68 -16.50 -4.12
C LEU A 280 -17.01 -16.31 -4.87
N ILE A 281 -17.32 -15.11 -5.36
CA ILE A 281 -18.51 -14.87 -6.19
C ILE A 281 -18.53 -15.82 -7.40
N LYS A 282 -17.45 -15.88 -8.19
CA LYS A 282 -17.33 -16.78 -9.35
C LYS A 282 -17.51 -18.27 -9.00
N LEU A 283 -16.99 -18.74 -7.86
CA LEU A 283 -17.23 -20.12 -7.43
C LEU A 283 -18.69 -20.33 -7.01
N PHE A 284 -19.30 -19.38 -6.28
CA PHE A 284 -20.66 -19.53 -5.78
C PHE A 284 -21.74 -19.34 -6.85
N ALA A 285 -21.55 -18.48 -7.85
CA ALA A 285 -22.38 -18.42 -9.05
C ALA A 285 -22.49 -19.80 -9.72
N ARG A 286 -21.36 -20.51 -9.91
CA ARG A 286 -21.31 -21.88 -10.44
C ARG A 286 -21.89 -22.96 -9.50
N ILE A 287 -21.95 -22.70 -8.19
CA ILE A 287 -22.50 -23.65 -7.21
C ILE A 287 -24.03 -23.52 -7.16
N LEU A 288 -24.54 -22.29 -7.09
CA LEU A 288 -25.95 -21.95 -6.94
C LEU A 288 -26.70 -21.89 -8.29
N GLN A 289 -25.97 -21.78 -9.41
CA GLN A 289 -26.50 -21.54 -10.77
C GLN A 289 -27.13 -20.14 -10.94
N GLU A 290 -26.54 -19.17 -10.24
CA GLU A 290 -26.88 -17.72 -10.29
C GLU A 290 -25.94 -17.00 -11.27
N ASP A 291 -26.30 -15.80 -11.74
CA ASP A 291 -25.43 -15.00 -12.61
C ASP A 291 -24.24 -14.37 -11.85
N GLU A 292 -23.06 -14.34 -12.46
CA GLU A 292 -21.86 -13.77 -11.84
C GLU A 292 -21.97 -12.23 -11.70
N GLN A 293 -22.68 -11.54 -12.60
CA GLN A 293 -22.85 -10.09 -12.59
C GLN A 293 -23.82 -9.64 -11.48
N ASP A 294 -24.98 -10.26 -11.34
CA ASP A 294 -25.95 -9.95 -10.26
C ASP A 294 -25.29 -10.08 -8.88
N MET A 295 -24.48 -11.14 -8.70
CA MET A 295 -23.70 -11.35 -7.48
C MET A 295 -22.51 -10.38 -7.33
N LEU A 296 -21.97 -9.81 -8.41
CA LEU A 296 -20.94 -8.78 -8.37
C LEU A 296 -21.51 -7.37 -8.07
N GLU A 297 -22.76 -7.11 -8.44
CA GLU A 297 -23.46 -5.87 -8.12
C GLU A 297 -23.95 -5.86 -6.66
N ASP A 298 -24.46 -6.98 -6.15
CA ASP A 298 -24.75 -7.08 -4.70
C ASP A 298 -23.49 -6.94 -3.84
N LEU A 299 -22.34 -7.39 -4.33
CA LEU A 299 -21.04 -7.21 -3.66
C LEU A 299 -20.64 -5.72 -3.51
N GLU A 300 -21.28 -4.78 -4.21
CA GLU A 300 -21.10 -3.33 -3.97
C GLU A 300 -21.53 -2.91 -2.55
N GLN A 301 -22.42 -3.67 -1.92
CA GLN A 301 -22.77 -3.53 -0.49
C GLN A 301 -21.62 -3.92 0.46
N GLY A 302 -20.51 -4.43 -0.08
CA GLY A 302 -19.23 -4.48 0.62
C GLY A 302 -19.00 -5.67 1.54
N ASP A 303 -19.88 -6.68 1.57
CA ASP A 303 -19.59 -8.01 2.18
C ASP A 303 -19.97 -9.21 1.29
N VAL A 304 -18.94 -9.87 0.78
CA VAL A 304 -19.06 -11.13 0.03
C VAL A 304 -19.73 -12.24 0.84
N ALA A 305 -19.64 -12.23 2.18
CA ALA A 305 -20.31 -13.19 3.02
C ALA A 305 -21.84 -12.97 3.11
N GLU A 306 -22.28 -11.72 2.95
CA GLU A 306 -23.71 -11.36 3.01
C GLU A 306 -24.36 -11.50 1.64
N THR A 307 -23.63 -11.19 0.56
CA THR A 307 -24.01 -11.57 -0.81
C THR A 307 -24.19 -13.07 -0.95
N ILE A 308 -23.18 -13.88 -0.59
CA ILE A 308 -23.29 -15.34 -0.71
C ILE A 308 -24.40 -15.90 0.19
N GLN A 309 -24.65 -15.31 1.38
CA GLN A 309 -25.81 -15.64 2.21
C GLN A 309 -27.13 -15.34 1.47
N LYS A 310 -27.29 -14.12 0.94
CA LYS A 310 -28.52 -13.60 0.33
C LYS A 310 -28.97 -14.39 -0.89
N PHE A 311 -28.02 -14.83 -1.73
CA PHE A 311 -28.32 -15.70 -2.87
C PHE A 311 -28.61 -17.14 -2.40
N PHE A 312 -27.80 -17.72 -1.51
CA PHE A 312 -28.02 -19.09 -0.99
C PHE A 312 -29.34 -19.27 -0.21
N ASP A 313 -29.81 -18.23 0.49
CA ASP A 313 -31.10 -18.22 1.21
C ASP A 313 -32.33 -18.20 0.26
N LYS A 314 -32.13 -17.72 -0.98
CA LYS A 314 -33.18 -17.61 -2.01
C LYS A 314 -33.13 -18.71 -3.08
N ASN A 315 -32.07 -19.53 -3.09
CA ASN A 315 -31.78 -20.42 -4.21
C ASN A 315 -32.59 -21.73 -4.14
N ASP A 316 -33.33 -22.04 -5.21
CA ASP A 316 -34.13 -23.26 -5.30
C ASP A 316 -33.32 -24.53 -5.62
N VAL A 317 -32.13 -24.40 -6.21
CA VAL A 317 -31.31 -25.52 -6.67
C VAL A 317 -30.53 -26.17 -5.53
N VAL A 318 -29.94 -25.35 -4.66
CA VAL A 318 -29.11 -25.78 -3.52
C VAL A 318 -29.74 -25.28 -2.23
N LYS A 319 -30.83 -25.94 -1.82
CA LYS A 319 -31.63 -25.50 -0.67
C LYS A 319 -30.83 -25.57 0.64
N ALA A 320 -30.84 -24.47 1.39
CA ALA A 320 -30.18 -24.38 2.68
C ALA A 320 -30.86 -25.25 3.75
N ASN A 321 -30.10 -25.72 4.73
CA ASN A 321 -30.64 -26.53 5.83
C ASN A 321 -31.41 -25.67 6.84
N ALA A 322 -32.59 -26.13 7.26
CA ALA A 322 -33.42 -25.46 8.26
C ALA A 322 -32.79 -25.42 9.67
N LYS A 323 -31.84 -26.33 9.97
CA LYS A 323 -31.11 -26.37 11.24
C LYS A 323 -29.61 -26.50 10.98
N SER A 324 -28.81 -25.80 11.80
CA SER A 324 -27.35 -25.89 11.74
C SER A 324 -26.93 -27.23 12.34
N LEU A 325 -26.34 -28.10 11.53
CA LEU A 325 -25.88 -29.45 11.93
C LEU A 325 -24.36 -29.52 12.14
N LEU A 326 -23.64 -28.41 11.93
CA LEU A 326 -22.18 -28.37 11.98
C LEU A 326 -21.62 -28.25 13.39
N SER A 327 -20.58 -29.04 13.66
CA SER A 327 -19.63 -28.82 14.74
C SER A 327 -18.49 -27.88 14.33
N LEU A 328 -17.78 -27.33 15.31
CA LEU A 328 -16.58 -26.52 15.10
C LEU A 328 -15.43 -27.35 14.50
N GLN A 329 -15.35 -28.62 14.88
CA GLN A 329 -14.37 -29.57 14.37
C GLN A 329 -14.57 -29.80 12.86
N GLU A 330 -15.79 -30.08 12.39
CA GLU A 330 -16.09 -30.21 10.96
C GLU A 330 -15.75 -28.95 10.16
N VAL A 331 -15.98 -27.76 10.73
CA VAL A 331 -15.65 -26.48 10.08
C VAL A 331 -14.14 -26.26 10.01
N GLU A 332 -13.37 -26.61 11.05
CA GLU A 332 -11.91 -26.53 11.03
C GLU A 332 -11.29 -27.60 10.12
N ASP A 333 -11.85 -28.81 10.03
CA ASP A 333 -11.44 -29.85 9.08
C ASP A 333 -11.77 -29.49 7.62
N PHE A 334 -12.88 -28.78 7.41
CA PHE A 334 -13.24 -28.18 6.13
C PHE A 334 -12.25 -27.06 5.76
N LEU A 335 -11.97 -26.13 6.68
CA LEU A 335 -11.02 -25.03 6.44
C LEU A 335 -9.59 -25.54 6.22
N SER A 336 -9.14 -26.54 6.98
CA SER A 336 -7.82 -27.17 6.81
C SER A 336 -7.63 -27.69 5.39
N ARG A 337 -8.55 -28.55 4.92
CA ARG A 337 -8.52 -29.06 3.55
C ARG A 337 -8.62 -27.94 2.51
N LEU A 338 -9.45 -26.92 2.75
CA LEU A 338 -9.60 -25.79 1.81
C LEU A 338 -8.30 -24.98 1.65
N SER A 339 -7.42 -24.90 2.66
CA SER A 339 -6.11 -24.22 2.51
C SER A 339 -5.12 -24.95 1.60
N ASP A 340 -5.31 -26.26 1.38
CA ASP A 340 -4.45 -27.06 0.49
C ASP A 340 -4.95 -27.06 -0.97
N LEU A 341 -6.22 -26.70 -1.21
CA LEU A 341 -6.84 -26.69 -2.54
C LEU A 341 -6.52 -25.43 -3.33
N THR A 342 -6.02 -25.61 -4.56
CA THR A 342 -5.59 -24.52 -5.46
C THR A 342 -6.35 -24.42 -6.78
N LYS A 343 -7.13 -25.45 -7.18
CA LYS A 343 -7.95 -25.43 -8.40
C LYS A 343 -9.40 -25.05 -8.10
N GLU A 344 -10.05 -24.34 -9.02
CA GLU A 344 -11.44 -23.91 -8.88
C GLU A 344 -12.41 -25.08 -8.71
N ASP A 345 -12.23 -26.16 -9.48
CA ASP A 345 -13.16 -27.30 -9.49
C ASP A 345 -13.04 -28.17 -8.23
N ASP A 346 -11.82 -28.35 -7.72
CA ASP A 346 -11.56 -29.01 -6.44
C ASP A 346 -12.21 -28.21 -5.28
N GLN A 347 -12.05 -26.87 -5.30
CA GLN A 347 -12.65 -25.95 -4.33
C GLN A 347 -14.19 -25.97 -4.40
N ILE A 348 -14.78 -25.95 -5.60
CA ILE A 348 -16.24 -26.06 -5.82
C ILE A 348 -16.79 -27.38 -5.26
N SER A 349 -16.13 -28.50 -5.54
CA SER A 349 -16.51 -29.81 -5.01
C SER A 349 -16.46 -29.86 -3.49
N HIS A 350 -15.42 -29.26 -2.89
CA HIS A 350 -15.27 -29.17 -1.43
C HIS A 350 -16.36 -28.30 -0.80
N PHE A 351 -16.67 -27.12 -1.35
CA PHE A 351 -17.80 -26.29 -0.90
C PHE A 351 -19.14 -27.04 -1.02
N LYS A 352 -19.39 -27.77 -2.12
CA LYS A 352 -20.61 -28.58 -2.29
C LYS A 352 -20.77 -29.65 -1.22
N SER A 353 -19.68 -30.17 -0.63
CA SER A 353 -19.74 -31.17 0.44
C SER A 353 -20.26 -30.65 1.80
N ILE A 354 -20.09 -29.36 2.11
CA ILE A 354 -20.51 -28.79 3.40
C ILE A 354 -21.90 -28.14 3.37
N LEU A 355 -22.33 -27.62 2.21
CA LEU A 355 -23.60 -26.89 2.05
C LEU A 355 -24.85 -27.64 2.57
N PRO A 356 -25.02 -28.96 2.41
CA PRO A 356 -26.17 -29.68 2.96
C PRO A 356 -26.30 -29.65 4.49
N LYS A 357 -25.23 -29.30 5.22
CA LYS A 357 -25.23 -29.13 6.68
C LYS A 357 -25.37 -27.66 7.14
N CYS A 358 -25.28 -26.71 6.21
CA CYS A 358 -25.31 -25.28 6.48
C CYS A 358 -26.73 -24.70 6.47
N THR A 359 -27.06 -23.88 7.46
CA THR A 359 -28.04 -22.79 7.25
C THR A 359 -27.35 -21.60 6.55
N PRO A 360 -28.08 -20.60 6.03
CA PRO A 360 -27.46 -19.45 5.35
C PRO A 360 -26.46 -18.70 6.25
N ASN A 361 -26.78 -18.58 7.54
CA ASN A 361 -25.91 -18.00 8.55
C ASN A 361 -24.66 -18.85 8.87
N ASP A 362 -24.65 -20.16 8.57
CA ASP A 362 -23.42 -20.98 8.65
C ASP A 362 -22.49 -20.62 7.50
N LEU A 363 -23.03 -20.58 6.28
CA LEU A 363 -22.26 -20.22 5.09
C LEU A 363 -21.67 -18.81 5.23
N LYS A 364 -22.47 -17.82 5.65
CA LYS A 364 -22.00 -16.46 6.01
C LYS A 364 -20.76 -16.48 6.91
N MET A 365 -20.82 -17.25 8.00
CA MET A 365 -19.72 -17.33 8.98
C MET A 365 -18.50 -18.08 8.43
N ILE A 366 -18.69 -19.12 7.62
CA ILE A 366 -17.61 -19.85 6.93
C ILE A 366 -16.90 -18.93 5.93
N ILE A 367 -17.64 -18.14 5.14
CA ILE A 367 -17.04 -17.16 4.21
C ILE A 367 -16.27 -16.08 4.97
N ARG A 368 -16.79 -15.59 6.12
CA ARG A 368 -16.06 -14.65 7.00
C ARG A 368 -14.78 -15.25 7.60
N LEU A 369 -14.80 -16.52 8.00
CA LEU A 369 -13.60 -17.27 8.43
C LEU A 369 -12.56 -17.40 7.30
N ILE A 370 -12.99 -17.71 6.08
CA ILE A 370 -12.12 -17.78 4.88
C ILE A 370 -11.53 -16.41 4.55
N LYS A 371 -12.32 -15.34 4.65
CA LYS A 371 -11.87 -13.96 4.52
C LYS A 371 -10.98 -13.48 5.66
N ARG A 372 -10.90 -14.23 6.77
CA ARG A 372 -10.25 -13.88 8.03
C ARG A 372 -10.78 -12.60 8.69
N ASP A 373 -12.01 -12.21 8.37
CA ASP A 373 -12.70 -11.06 8.97
C ASP A 373 -14.10 -11.49 9.41
N LEU A 374 -14.31 -11.55 10.74
CA LEU A 374 -15.59 -11.91 11.34
C LEU A 374 -16.53 -10.71 11.52
N ARG A 375 -16.03 -9.47 11.34
CA ARG A 375 -16.71 -8.19 11.65
C ARG A 375 -17.16 -8.03 13.11
N ILE A 376 -16.49 -8.72 14.03
CA ILE A 376 -16.78 -8.64 15.47
C ILE A 376 -16.07 -7.47 16.19
N ASN A 377 -15.20 -6.73 15.49
CA ASN A 377 -14.35 -5.67 16.05
C ASN A 377 -13.66 -6.09 17.36
N CYS A 378 -13.03 -7.27 17.33
CA CYS A 378 -12.43 -7.91 18.48
C CYS A 378 -11.14 -8.63 18.05
N GLY A 379 -10.01 -8.32 18.70
CA GLY A 379 -8.69 -8.85 18.34
C GLY A 379 -8.05 -9.69 19.46
N PRO A 380 -6.80 -10.17 19.28
CA PRO A 380 -6.15 -11.11 20.20
C PRO A 380 -6.13 -10.67 21.66
N LYS A 381 -6.05 -9.36 21.94
CA LYS A 381 -6.11 -8.81 23.30
C LYS A 381 -7.37 -9.28 24.05
N HIS A 382 -8.54 -8.91 23.56
CA HIS A 382 -9.81 -9.13 24.25
C HIS A 382 -10.18 -10.62 24.33
N ILE A 383 -9.88 -11.39 23.28
CA ILE A 383 -10.12 -12.84 23.26
C ILE A 383 -9.20 -13.57 24.25
N LEU A 384 -7.93 -13.17 24.38
CA LEU A 384 -6.98 -13.82 25.29
C LEU A 384 -7.13 -13.35 26.74
N GLU A 385 -7.49 -12.09 26.99
CA GLU A 385 -7.83 -11.60 28.33
C GLU A 385 -9.02 -12.38 28.95
N ALA A 386 -9.92 -12.92 28.12
CA ALA A 386 -10.98 -13.83 28.55
C ALA A 386 -10.50 -15.25 28.91
N VAL A 387 -9.38 -15.72 28.34
CA VAL A 387 -8.71 -16.99 28.69
C VAL A 387 -7.84 -16.82 29.95
N GLY A 388 -7.19 -15.66 30.12
CA GLY A 388 -6.44 -15.31 31.31
C GLY A 388 -5.74 -13.96 31.19
N SER A 389 -5.62 -13.23 32.31
CA SER A 389 -5.06 -11.87 32.35
C SER A 389 -3.68 -11.72 31.70
N GLU A 390 -2.79 -12.70 31.93
CA GLU A 390 -1.44 -12.69 31.34
C GLU A 390 -1.34 -13.38 29.97
N ALA A 391 -2.43 -13.95 29.44
CA ALA A 391 -2.40 -14.73 28.20
C ALA A 391 -2.11 -13.85 26.97
N TYR A 392 -2.64 -12.62 26.91
CA TYR A 392 -2.29 -11.70 25.83
C TYR A 392 -0.80 -11.33 25.83
N LYS A 393 -0.22 -11.02 27.01
CA LYS A 393 1.22 -10.76 27.15
C LYS A 393 2.06 -11.97 26.72
N ALA A 394 1.62 -13.19 27.06
CA ALA A 394 2.28 -14.41 26.63
C ALA A 394 2.27 -14.59 25.11
N TYR A 395 1.15 -14.23 24.47
CA TYR A 395 1.03 -14.21 23.01
C TYR A 395 1.85 -13.08 22.35
N GLN A 396 2.03 -11.92 22.99
CA GLN A 396 2.90 -10.86 22.48
C GLN A 396 4.37 -11.31 22.38
N VAL A 397 4.85 -12.09 23.35
CA VAL A 397 6.23 -12.63 23.39
C VAL A 397 6.43 -13.81 22.45
N SER A 398 5.44 -14.71 22.33
CA SER A 398 5.60 -16.00 21.62
C SER A 398 4.93 -16.09 20.26
N ASN A 399 3.93 -15.25 19.98
CA ASN A 399 3.07 -15.28 18.79
C ASN A 399 2.50 -16.69 18.43
N ASP A 400 2.39 -17.57 19.42
CA ASP A 400 1.80 -18.90 19.30
C ASP A 400 0.50 -18.96 20.10
N LEU A 401 -0.62 -18.93 19.38
CA LEU A 401 -1.96 -18.93 19.98
C LEU A 401 -2.27 -20.25 20.69
N GLU A 402 -1.77 -21.37 20.19
CA GLU A 402 -2.10 -22.70 20.70
C GLU A 402 -1.28 -23.03 21.94
N ALA A 403 0.04 -22.79 21.91
CA ALA A 403 0.91 -22.97 23.06
C ALA A 403 0.47 -22.09 24.24
N VAL A 404 0.06 -20.84 23.98
CA VAL A 404 -0.48 -19.94 25.00
C VAL A 404 -1.80 -20.44 25.55
N VAL A 405 -2.81 -20.72 24.72
CA VAL A 405 -4.14 -21.12 25.24
C VAL A 405 -4.06 -22.43 26.01
N ARG A 406 -3.36 -23.45 25.51
CA ARG A 406 -3.16 -24.73 26.24
C ARG A 406 -2.51 -24.51 27.60
N ARG A 407 -1.51 -23.63 27.70
CA ARG A 407 -0.80 -23.32 28.95
C ARG A 407 -1.70 -22.67 30.01
N PHE A 408 -2.65 -21.82 29.62
CA PHE A 408 -3.56 -21.17 30.57
C PHE A 408 -4.76 -22.06 30.93
N VAL A 409 -5.32 -22.81 29.97
CA VAL A 409 -6.42 -23.77 30.21
C VAL A 409 -5.99 -24.90 31.15
N ASN A 410 -4.79 -25.47 30.98
CA ASN A 410 -4.33 -26.53 31.88
C ASN A 410 -4.18 -26.05 33.33
N LYS A 411 -3.85 -24.77 33.56
CA LYS A 411 -3.76 -24.19 34.92
C LYS A 411 -5.12 -24.02 35.59
N THR A 412 -6.23 -23.91 34.87
CA THR A 412 -7.56 -23.77 35.50
C THR A 412 -8.18 -25.11 35.94
N GLY A 413 -7.64 -26.25 35.46
CA GLY A 413 -8.05 -27.58 35.90
C GLY A 413 -7.44 -28.01 37.24
N SER A 414 -6.17 -27.69 37.49
CA SER A 414 -5.46 -28.05 38.73
C SER A 414 -5.80 -27.12 39.90
N LYS A 415 -7.00 -27.27 40.49
CA LYS A 415 -7.39 -26.58 41.73
C LYS A 415 -6.97 -27.27 43.02
N ASN A 416 -6.55 -28.53 42.98
CA ASN A 416 -6.16 -29.32 44.16
C ASN A 416 -4.64 -29.53 44.23
N SER A 417 -3.90 -28.44 44.47
CA SER A 417 -2.51 -28.50 44.96
C SER A 417 -2.23 -27.29 45.84
N THR A 418 -2.57 -27.40 47.13
CA THR A 418 -2.26 -26.41 48.15
C THR A 418 -0.77 -26.43 48.49
N GLU A 419 0.04 -25.73 47.69
CA GLU A 419 1.42 -25.42 48.05
C GLU A 419 1.84 -24.05 47.50
N SER A 420 2.37 -23.20 48.38
CA SER A 420 2.58 -21.76 48.16
C SER A 420 3.89 -21.44 47.44
N SER A 421 4.07 -21.94 46.22
CA SER A 421 5.20 -21.57 45.35
C SER A 421 4.80 -20.44 44.38
N SER A 422 5.16 -19.20 44.72
CA SER A 422 4.82 -17.96 44.00
C SER A 422 5.63 -17.76 42.70
N VAL A 423 5.83 -18.83 41.93
CA VAL A 423 6.54 -18.83 40.66
C VAL A 423 5.73 -18.05 39.61
N LYS A 424 5.98 -16.74 39.57
CA LYS A 424 5.73 -15.82 38.45
C LYS A 424 6.44 -16.37 37.22
N SER A 425 5.81 -17.37 36.61
CA SER A 425 6.41 -18.24 35.60
C SER A 425 6.52 -17.46 34.30
N LYS A 426 7.61 -16.67 34.19
CA LYS A 426 7.93 -15.80 33.05
C LYS A 426 7.62 -16.52 31.74
N VAL A 427 7.06 -15.80 30.79
CA VAL A 427 6.94 -16.30 29.43
C VAL A 427 8.34 -16.23 28.84
N SER A 428 9.02 -17.37 28.81
CA SER A 428 10.27 -17.52 28.08
C SER A 428 10.01 -17.23 26.60
N LEU A 429 10.83 -16.35 26.04
CA LEU A 429 10.95 -16.20 24.61
C LEU A 429 11.47 -17.53 24.03
N ALA A 430 10.84 -18.01 22.96
CA ALA A 430 11.21 -19.26 22.30
C ALA A 430 12.02 -18.95 21.04
N LEU A 431 13.27 -19.41 20.98
CA LEU A 431 14.10 -19.27 19.79
C LEU A 431 13.43 -19.99 18.59
N MET A 432 13.67 -19.48 17.38
CA MET A 432 13.01 -19.90 16.13
C MET A 432 11.48 -19.67 16.03
N THR A 433 10.85 -19.04 17.03
CA THR A 433 9.45 -18.60 17.01
C THR A 433 9.39 -17.06 17.08
N PRO A 434 8.65 -16.36 16.19
CA PRO A 434 8.75 -14.91 16.06
C PRO A 434 8.10 -14.13 17.22
N VAL A 435 8.72 -13.00 17.58
CA VAL A 435 8.28 -12.08 18.65
C VAL A 435 7.55 -10.89 18.01
N LEU A 436 6.46 -10.37 18.57
CA LEU A 436 5.81 -9.18 18.00
C LEU A 436 6.79 -7.98 17.96
N PRO A 437 6.99 -7.32 16.80
CA PRO A 437 7.94 -6.20 16.71
C PRO A 437 7.48 -5.02 17.57
N MET A 438 8.41 -4.41 18.30
CA MET A 438 8.17 -3.12 18.98
C MET A 438 7.90 -2.02 17.94
N LEU A 439 6.89 -1.20 18.16
CA LEU A 439 6.35 -0.26 17.17
C LEU A 439 6.65 1.20 17.54
N ALA A 440 6.59 2.05 16.52
CA ALA A 440 6.69 3.50 16.67
C ALA A 440 5.33 4.19 16.52
N GLU A 441 5.07 5.17 17.38
CA GLU A 441 4.01 6.17 17.29
C GLU A 441 4.44 7.32 16.35
N ALA A 442 3.50 8.04 15.73
CA ALA A 442 3.84 9.26 15.01
C ALA A 442 4.16 10.38 16.01
N CYS A 443 5.23 11.13 15.76
CA CYS A 443 5.61 12.30 16.54
C CYS A 443 5.57 13.54 15.64
N THR A 444 4.92 14.60 16.14
CA THR A 444 4.55 15.80 15.35
C THR A 444 5.37 17.04 15.69
N SER A 445 6.14 17.02 16.77
CA SER A 445 6.95 18.15 17.25
C SER A 445 8.08 17.69 18.20
N VAL A 446 9.04 18.56 18.48
CA VAL A 446 10.24 18.27 19.29
C VAL A 446 9.88 18.14 20.78
N GLU A 447 8.96 18.97 21.25
CA GLU A 447 8.43 19.00 22.62
C GLU A 447 7.64 17.71 22.92
N MET A 448 6.91 17.16 21.94
CA MET A 448 6.30 15.82 22.07
C MET A 448 7.36 14.74 22.25
N ALA A 449 8.47 14.81 21.52
CA ALA A 449 9.57 13.86 21.65
C ALA A 449 10.21 13.94 23.04
N MET A 450 10.57 15.13 23.50
CA MET A 450 11.17 15.33 24.82
C MET A 450 10.23 14.93 25.96
N LYS A 451 8.94 15.27 25.88
CA LYS A 451 7.93 14.85 26.88
C LYS A 451 7.75 13.33 26.97
N LYS A 452 8.04 12.57 25.90
CA LYS A 452 7.94 11.10 25.85
C LYS A 452 9.28 10.38 26.02
N CYS A 453 10.42 11.09 25.99
CA CYS A 453 11.75 10.54 26.21
C CYS A 453 12.53 11.35 27.26
N PRO A 454 12.02 11.45 28.51
CA PRO A 454 12.58 12.31 29.56
C PRO A 454 13.97 11.87 30.04
N ASN A 455 14.43 10.67 29.68
CA ASN A 455 15.77 10.15 30.01
C ASN A 455 16.84 10.54 28.97
N GLY A 456 16.49 11.38 27.99
CA GLY A 456 17.22 11.47 26.73
C GLY A 456 16.87 10.32 25.79
N MET A 457 17.26 10.46 24.53
CA MET A 457 16.89 9.51 23.47
C MET A 457 18.09 9.08 22.62
N LEU A 458 17.99 7.87 22.08
CA LEU A 458 18.75 7.46 20.91
C LEU A 458 17.91 7.81 19.67
N SER A 459 18.44 8.71 18.84
CA SER A 459 17.88 9.07 17.55
C SER A 459 18.58 8.25 16.46
N GLU A 460 17.82 7.51 15.67
CA GLU A 460 18.32 6.67 14.58
C GLU A 460 17.72 7.08 13.24
N ILE A 461 18.49 6.97 12.15
CA ILE A 461 17.97 7.22 10.79
C ILE A 461 16.80 6.28 10.52
N LYS A 462 15.67 6.83 10.06
CA LYS A 462 14.58 5.99 9.55
C LYS A 462 14.91 5.53 8.13
N TYR A 463 15.31 4.28 8.02
CA TYR A 463 15.45 3.58 6.75
C TYR A 463 14.07 3.23 6.14
N ASP A 464 13.93 3.43 4.82
CA ASP A 464 12.73 3.09 4.03
C ASP A 464 12.90 1.72 3.35
N GLY A 465 13.01 0.68 4.18
CA GLY A 465 13.28 -0.69 3.76
C GLY A 465 12.14 -1.66 4.04
N GLU A 466 12.50 -2.92 4.24
CA GLU A 466 11.61 -3.96 4.77
C GLU A 466 12.13 -4.45 6.12
N ARG A 467 11.36 -4.23 7.20
CA ARG A 467 11.70 -4.75 8.53
C ARG A 467 11.72 -6.27 8.57
N VAL A 468 12.85 -6.82 9.01
CA VAL A 468 13.13 -8.24 9.17
C VAL A 468 13.63 -8.51 10.59
N GLN A 469 12.88 -9.34 11.32
CA GLN A 469 13.34 -9.97 12.54
C GLN A 469 14.11 -11.24 12.16
N VAL A 470 15.39 -11.29 12.53
CA VAL A 470 16.30 -12.42 12.25
C VAL A 470 16.36 -13.32 13.47
N HIS A 471 16.21 -14.63 13.29
CA HIS A 471 16.52 -15.64 14.30
C HIS A 471 17.65 -16.52 13.76
N LYS A 472 18.68 -16.76 14.59
CA LYS A 472 19.76 -17.72 14.36
C LYS A 472 19.77 -18.75 15.50
N ARG A 473 20.02 -20.02 15.18
CA ARG A 473 20.27 -21.09 16.15
C ARG A 473 21.35 -22.00 15.60
N GLY A 474 22.59 -21.83 16.07
CA GLY A 474 23.78 -22.37 15.40
C GLY A 474 23.80 -22.00 13.90
N THR A 475 23.55 -22.98 13.03
CA THR A 475 23.47 -22.79 11.56
C THR A 475 22.04 -22.60 11.01
N GLU A 476 20.98 -22.82 11.80
CA GLU A 476 19.61 -22.57 11.36
C GLU A 476 19.32 -21.07 11.37
N PHE A 477 18.73 -20.56 10.28
CA PHE A 477 18.29 -19.17 10.14
C PHE A 477 16.82 -19.10 9.74
N ARG A 478 16.04 -18.25 10.44
CA ARG A 478 14.69 -17.85 10.06
C ARG A 478 14.58 -16.33 10.00
N TYR A 479 13.83 -15.84 9.02
CA TYR A 479 13.65 -14.42 8.75
C TYR A 479 12.16 -14.11 8.71
N PHE A 480 11.69 -13.27 9.62
CA PHE A 480 10.29 -12.89 9.74
C PHE A 480 10.10 -11.42 9.40
N SER A 481 9.17 -11.12 8.50
CA SER A 481 8.79 -9.75 8.15
C SER A 481 8.07 -9.05 9.32
N ARG A 482 7.84 -7.74 9.21
CA ARG A 482 6.97 -6.96 10.11
C ARG A 482 5.61 -7.60 10.44
N SER A 483 5.03 -8.40 9.53
CA SER A 483 3.77 -9.12 9.77
C SER A 483 3.96 -10.58 10.22
N LEU A 484 5.14 -10.90 10.75
CA LEU A 484 5.59 -12.23 11.19
C LEU A 484 5.41 -13.38 10.18
N LYS A 485 5.40 -13.03 8.89
CA LYS A 485 5.46 -13.99 7.77
C LYS A 485 6.92 -14.25 7.38
N PRO A 486 7.29 -15.47 6.92
CA PRO A 486 8.60 -15.74 6.35
C PRO A 486 8.95 -14.75 5.22
N VAL A 487 10.16 -14.21 5.25
CA VAL A 487 10.69 -13.32 4.20
C VAL A 487 11.07 -14.14 2.96
N LEU A 488 10.87 -13.59 1.77
CA LEU A 488 11.17 -14.29 0.52
C LEU A 488 12.68 -14.59 0.39
N PRO A 489 13.10 -15.84 0.12
CA PRO A 489 14.50 -16.27 0.23
C PRO A 489 15.52 -15.42 -0.56
N HIS A 490 15.15 -14.90 -1.73
CA HIS A 490 16.01 -14.06 -2.57
C HIS A 490 16.46 -12.75 -1.88
N LYS A 491 15.72 -12.27 -0.86
CA LYS A 491 16.04 -11.07 -0.10
C LYS A 491 16.99 -11.32 1.08
N VAL A 492 17.12 -12.57 1.55
CA VAL A 492 17.74 -12.86 2.85
C VAL A 492 18.75 -14.02 2.87
N ASN A 493 18.72 -14.95 1.91
CA ASN A 493 19.55 -16.16 1.96
C ASN A 493 21.06 -15.89 2.08
N HIS A 494 21.56 -14.83 1.45
CA HIS A 494 22.98 -14.45 1.48
C HIS A 494 23.44 -14.00 2.88
N PHE A 495 22.54 -13.50 3.74
CA PHE A 495 22.91 -13.13 5.11
C PHE A 495 23.37 -14.31 5.97
N LYS A 496 23.05 -15.55 5.57
CA LYS A 496 23.60 -16.77 6.21
C LYS A 496 25.13 -16.84 6.15
N GLU A 497 25.74 -16.23 5.14
CA GLU A 497 27.20 -16.18 4.96
C GLU A 497 27.87 -15.00 5.67
N TYR A 498 27.11 -13.96 6.04
CA TYR A 498 27.62 -12.71 6.58
C TYR A 498 27.30 -12.52 8.08
N ILE A 499 26.14 -12.96 8.57
CA ILE A 499 25.79 -12.85 9.99
C ILE A 499 26.77 -13.62 10.89
N PRO A 500 27.22 -14.86 10.58
CA PRO A 500 28.24 -15.53 11.39
C PRO A 500 29.61 -14.82 11.37
N LYS A 501 29.90 -14.04 10.34
CA LYS A 501 31.13 -13.22 10.25
C LYS A 501 30.99 -11.90 11.02
N ALA A 502 29.77 -11.36 11.09
CA ALA A 502 29.45 -10.16 11.85
C ALA A 502 29.30 -10.44 13.35
N PHE A 503 28.88 -11.65 13.74
CA PHE A 503 28.77 -12.10 15.14
C PHE A 503 29.52 -13.43 15.34
N PRO A 504 30.86 -13.42 15.43
CA PRO A 504 31.67 -14.65 15.54
C PRO A 504 31.38 -15.49 16.79
N ASP A 505 30.93 -14.86 17.88
CA ASP A 505 30.53 -15.51 19.13
C ASP A 505 28.99 -15.63 19.29
N GLY A 506 28.21 -15.18 18.30
CA GLY A 506 26.74 -15.16 18.37
C GLY A 506 26.11 -16.43 17.81
N ASP A 507 26.12 -17.52 18.57
CA ASP A 507 25.57 -18.80 18.11
C ASP A 507 24.04 -18.79 18.00
N ASP A 508 23.37 -18.30 19.04
CA ASP A 508 21.91 -18.30 19.17
C ASP A 508 21.43 -16.87 19.43
N LEU A 509 20.79 -16.22 18.44
CA LEU A 509 20.44 -14.79 18.54
C LEU A 509 19.09 -14.43 17.89
N ILE A 510 18.51 -13.32 18.34
CA ILE A 510 17.38 -12.66 17.70
C ILE A 510 17.66 -11.16 17.54
N LEU A 511 17.66 -10.69 16.29
CA LEU A 511 17.93 -9.30 15.92
C LEU A 511 16.69 -8.67 15.29
N ASP A 512 16.53 -7.36 15.51
CA ASP A 512 15.51 -6.53 14.87
C ASP A 512 16.20 -5.57 13.89
N CYS A 513 15.80 -5.62 12.62
CA CYS A 513 16.58 -5.06 11.52
C CYS A 513 15.69 -4.50 10.40
N GLU A 514 16.23 -3.60 9.59
CA GLU A 514 15.65 -3.22 8.29
C GLU A 514 16.56 -3.74 7.17
N ILE A 515 16.01 -4.35 6.12
CA ILE A 515 16.77 -4.65 4.89
C ILE A 515 16.45 -3.64 3.80
N LEU A 516 17.47 -3.26 3.02
CA LEU A 516 17.35 -2.33 1.89
C LEU A 516 18.42 -2.62 0.84
N MET A 517 18.27 -2.06 -0.37
CA MET A 517 19.30 -2.13 -1.41
C MET A 517 20.29 -0.97 -1.24
N ILE A 518 21.58 -1.23 -1.30
CA ILE A 518 22.67 -0.24 -1.35
C ILE A 518 23.37 -0.34 -2.71
N ASP A 519 23.64 0.79 -3.35
CA ASP A 519 24.60 0.85 -4.46
C ASP A 519 26.03 0.67 -3.92
N THR A 520 26.73 -0.36 -4.39
CA THR A 520 28.09 -0.68 -3.92
C THR A 520 29.15 0.34 -4.33
N LYS A 521 28.88 1.20 -5.32
CA LYS A 521 29.82 2.23 -5.77
C LYS A 521 29.75 3.50 -4.92
N THR A 522 28.54 3.98 -4.59
CA THR A 522 28.35 5.19 -3.78
C THR A 522 28.14 4.92 -2.30
N GLY A 523 27.82 3.68 -1.90
CA GLY A 523 27.44 3.32 -0.53
C GLY A 523 26.03 3.81 -0.14
N GLN A 524 25.29 4.46 -1.04
CA GLN A 524 24.00 5.08 -0.74
C GLN A 524 22.84 4.07 -0.77
N PRO A 525 21.83 4.23 0.10
CA PRO A 525 20.60 3.44 0.04
C PRO A 525 19.77 3.80 -1.20
N LEU A 526 19.27 2.79 -1.90
CA LEU A 526 18.34 2.97 -3.02
C LEU A 526 16.89 3.08 -2.53
N PRO A 527 15.99 3.76 -3.29
CA PRO A 527 14.60 3.95 -2.91
C PRO A 527 13.81 2.66 -2.65
N PHE A 528 12.70 2.79 -1.91
CA PHE A 528 11.82 1.68 -1.55
C PHE A 528 11.28 0.92 -2.78
N GLY A 529 11.05 -0.38 -2.61
CA GLY A 529 10.56 -1.28 -3.66
C GLY A 529 11.63 -1.82 -4.63
N THR A 530 12.88 -1.31 -4.58
CA THR A 530 14.03 -1.86 -5.32
C THR A 530 14.39 -3.29 -4.90
N LEU A 531 13.95 -3.74 -3.72
CA LEU A 531 14.03 -5.12 -3.22
C LEU A 531 13.19 -6.14 -4.02
N GLY A 532 12.37 -5.71 -4.99
CA GLY A 532 11.62 -6.61 -5.87
C GLY A 532 12.52 -7.40 -6.83
N VAL A 533 12.20 -8.67 -7.09
CA VAL A 533 13.02 -9.60 -7.90
C VAL A 533 13.44 -8.99 -9.24
N HIS A 534 12.50 -8.38 -9.96
CA HIS A 534 12.76 -7.77 -11.27
C HIS A 534 13.65 -6.53 -11.15
N LYS A 535 13.36 -5.64 -10.20
CA LYS A 535 14.16 -4.43 -9.97
C LYS A 535 15.59 -4.73 -9.54
N LYS A 536 15.82 -5.78 -8.75
CA LYS A 536 17.17 -6.21 -8.40
C LYS A 536 18.03 -6.59 -9.62
N ALA A 537 17.44 -7.01 -10.73
CA ALA A 537 18.17 -7.29 -11.97
C ALA A 537 18.53 -6.03 -12.78
N GLU A 538 17.84 -4.90 -12.55
CA GLU A 538 18.13 -3.61 -13.17
C GLU A 538 19.42 -2.99 -12.58
N PHE A 539 19.58 -3.07 -11.25
CA PHE A 539 20.72 -2.49 -10.52
C PHE A 539 21.89 -3.47 -10.36
N LYS A 540 22.68 -3.65 -11.44
CA LYS A 540 23.86 -4.55 -11.46
C LYS A 540 24.87 -4.31 -10.32
N ASP A 541 25.07 -3.05 -9.95
CA ASP A 541 26.03 -2.63 -8.93
C ASP A 541 25.44 -2.59 -7.51
N ALA A 542 24.23 -3.08 -7.27
CA ALA A 542 23.56 -2.97 -5.98
C ALA A 542 23.41 -4.29 -5.22
N ASN A 543 23.61 -4.24 -3.90
CA ASN A 543 23.47 -5.37 -3.00
C ASN A 543 22.39 -5.12 -1.94
N VAL A 544 21.76 -6.19 -1.45
CA VAL A 544 20.93 -6.09 -0.26
C VAL A 544 21.86 -5.99 0.95
N CYS A 545 21.58 -5.03 1.83
CA CYS A 545 22.24 -4.83 3.11
C CYS A 545 21.21 -4.92 4.24
N ILE A 546 21.63 -5.40 5.41
CA ILE A 546 20.82 -5.40 6.63
C ILE A 546 21.36 -4.37 7.62
N PHE A 547 20.47 -3.53 8.15
CA PHE A 547 20.75 -2.55 9.20
C PHE A 547 20.14 -3.04 10.50
N ILE A 548 20.99 -3.45 11.44
CA ILE A 548 20.61 -4.01 12.72
C ILE A 548 20.44 -2.87 13.73
N PHE A 549 19.26 -2.77 14.35
CA PHE A 549 18.89 -1.66 15.23
C PHE A 549 18.43 -2.06 16.64
N ASP A 550 18.19 -3.35 16.89
CA ASP A 550 17.96 -3.88 18.24
C ASP A 550 18.34 -5.37 18.34
N CYS A 551 18.57 -5.86 19.55
CA CYS A 551 18.89 -7.26 19.87
C CYS A 551 17.98 -7.74 21.00
N ILE A 552 17.14 -8.73 20.69
CA ILE A 552 16.06 -9.22 21.56
C ILE A 552 16.55 -10.40 22.44
N TYR A 553 17.50 -11.18 21.92
CA TYR A 553 18.04 -12.39 22.55
C TYR A 553 19.46 -12.68 22.06
N TYR A 554 20.34 -13.16 22.94
CA TYR A 554 21.72 -13.51 22.61
C TYR A 554 22.26 -14.61 23.54
N ASN A 555 22.71 -15.74 22.98
CA ASN A 555 23.35 -16.88 23.66
C ASN A 555 22.73 -17.26 25.01
N GLY A 556 21.44 -17.63 25.00
CA GLY A 556 20.69 -17.96 26.23
C GLY A 556 20.03 -16.76 26.91
N GLU A 557 20.56 -15.55 26.79
CA GLU A 557 20.04 -14.37 27.50
C GLU A 557 18.90 -13.67 26.76
N VAL A 558 17.77 -13.46 27.45
CA VAL A 558 16.62 -12.69 26.96
C VAL A 558 16.79 -11.21 27.29
N LEU A 559 17.21 -10.43 26.30
CA LEU A 559 17.61 -9.03 26.45
C LEU A 559 16.43 -8.04 26.58
N MET A 560 15.19 -8.47 26.35
CA MET A 560 14.01 -7.59 26.37
C MET A 560 13.84 -6.75 27.65
N ASN A 561 14.31 -7.26 28.78
CA ASN A 561 14.23 -6.59 30.09
C ASN A 561 15.41 -5.64 30.38
N LYS A 562 16.36 -5.49 29.44
CA LYS A 562 17.44 -4.49 29.50
C LYS A 562 17.03 -3.21 28.78
N THR A 563 17.58 -2.08 29.20
CA THR A 563 17.35 -0.76 28.60
C THR A 563 17.83 -0.70 27.15
N MET A 564 17.30 0.23 26.35
CA MET A 564 17.73 0.45 24.96
C MET A 564 19.24 0.73 24.89
N LYS A 565 19.77 1.50 25.85
CA LYS A 565 21.21 1.79 26.00
C LYS A 565 22.05 0.50 26.17
N GLU A 566 21.61 -0.43 27.02
CA GLU A 566 22.30 -1.71 27.23
C GLU A 566 22.21 -2.64 26.02
N ARG A 567 21.02 -2.80 25.42
CA ARG A 567 20.84 -3.62 24.21
C ARG A 567 21.69 -3.09 23.04
N ARG A 568 21.77 -1.77 22.90
CA ARG A 568 22.66 -1.12 21.92
C ARG A 568 24.15 -1.31 22.25
N LYS A 569 24.56 -1.23 23.52
CA LYS A 569 25.94 -1.51 23.94
C LYS A 569 26.35 -2.95 23.64
N ILE A 570 25.45 -3.92 23.82
CA ILE A 570 25.68 -5.33 23.45
C ILE A 570 25.91 -5.46 21.94
N LEU A 571 25.07 -4.84 21.10
CA LEU A 571 25.26 -4.79 19.65
C LEU A 571 26.61 -4.19 19.26
N THR A 572 26.95 -3.00 19.75
CA THR A 572 28.23 -2.32 19.40
C THR A 572 29.46 -3.09 19.87
N LEU A 573 29.37 -3.90 20.94
CA LEU A 573 30.49 -4.69 21.46
C LEU A 573 30.66 -6.05 20.79
N ARG A 574 29.56 -6.67 20.31
CA ARG A 574 29.55 -8.04 19.76
C ARG A 574 29.48 -8.09 18.23
N MET A 575 29.06 -7.01 17.59
CA MET A 575 28.93 -6.96 16.13
C MET A 575 30.13 -6.31 15.46
N THR A 576 30.76 -7.03 14.53
CA THR A 576 31.65 -6.45 13.51
C THR A 576 30.83 -6.03 12.29
N THR A 577 30.95 -4.78 11.85
CA THR A 577 30.29 -4.29 10.64
C THR A 577 30.95 -4.85 9.38
N ILE A 578 30.13 -5.21 8.38
CA ILE A 578 30.58 -5.67 7.07
C ILE A 578 30.00 -4.68 6.03
N PRO A 579 30.84 -3.80 5.44
CA PRO A 579 30.38 -2.76 4.51
C PRO A 579 29.49 -3.29 3.39
N ASN A 580 28.42 -2.55 3.08
CA ASN A 580 27.41 -2.88 2.08
C ASN A 580 26.72 -4.26 2.25
N ARG A 581 26.82 -4.87 3.45
CA ARG A 581 26.25 -6.18 3.78
C ARG A 581 25.52 -6.22 5.12
N VAL A 582 26.22 -5.92 6.21
CA VAL A 582 25.72 -6.06 7.59
C VAL A 582 26.20 -4.85 8.39
N MET A 583 25.31 -3.89 8.58
CA MET A 583 25.58 -2.59 9.22
C MET A 583 24.78 -2.48 10.52
N LEU A 584 25.29 -1.69 11.47
CA LEU A 584 24.45 -1.18 12.55
C LEU A 584 23.66 0.03 12.03
N SER A 585 22.47 0.29 12.57
CA SER A 585 21.80 1.58 12.31
C SER A 585 22.65 2.75 12.81
N GLU A 586 22.73 3.82 12.04
CA GLU A 586 23.34 5.06 12.50
C GLU A 586 22.52 5.65 13.64
N VAL A 587 23.21 6.00 14.74
CA VAL A 587 22.59 6.45 15.99
C VAL A 587 23.35 7.65 16.55
N GLN A 588 22.62 8.65 17.01
CA GLN A 588 23.13 9.77 17.80
C GLN A 588 22.33 9.87 19.11
N GLN A 589 23.03 10.10 20.22
CA GLN A 589 22.40 10.34 21.52
C GLN A 589 22.02 11.82 21.61
N VAL A 590 20.82 12.11 22.09
CA VAL A 590 20.20 13.44 22.08
C VAL A 590 19.59 13.75 23.45
N HIS A 591 19.86 14.96 23.96
CA HIS A 591 19.33 15.47 25.22
C HIS A 591 18.71 16.87 25.08
N ASP A 592 19.25 17.75 24.24
CA ASP A 592 18.71 19.10 24.02
C ASP A 592 17.67 19.10 22.87
N PRO A 593 16.56 19.87 22.95
CA PRO A 593 15.63 20.02 21.85
C PRO A 593 16.28 20.59 20.57
N LYS A 594 17.33 21.42 20.69
CA LYS A 594 18.07 21.99 19.56
C LYS A 594 18.83 20.92 18.78
N ASP A 595 19.54 20.01 19.47
CA ASP A 595 20.19 18.85 18.87
C ASP A 595 19.20 18.04 18.00
N LEU A 596 17.96 17.88 18.47
CA LEU A 596 16.92 17.16 17.76
C LEU A 596 16.43 17.93 16.53
N ALA A 597 16.22 19.24 16.66
CA ALA A 597 15.80 20.11 15.55
C ALA A 597 16.85 20.16 14.43
N GLU A 598 18.13 20.34 14.76
CA GLU A 598 19.23 20.29 13.81
C GLU A 598 19.33 18.95 13.09
N MET A 599 19.14 17.84 13.83
CA MET A 599 19.18 16.50 13.24
C MET A 599 17.98 16.25 12.31
N ILE A 600 16.79 16.73 12.64
CA ILE A 600 15.62 16.70 11.76
C ILE A 600 15.92 17.47 10.47
N ALA A 601 16.43 18.71 10.58
CA ALA A 601 16.79 19.53 9.43
C ALA A 601 17.85 18.85 8.54
N LYS A 602 18.90 18.28 9.14
CA LYS A 602 19.95 17.51 8.44
C LYS A 602 19.40 16.31 7.68
N VAL A 603 18.56 15.51 8.31
CA VAL A 603 17.94 14.31 7.72
C VAL A 603 17.00 14.68 6.56
N LEU A 604 16.22 15.75 6.69
CA LEU A 604 15.38 16.28 5.62
C LEU A 604 16.20 16.84 4.45
N LYS A 605 17.30 17.56 4.74
CA LYS A 605 18.25 18.08 3.73
C LYS A 605 18.94 16.96 2.96
N MET A 606 19.24 15.83 3.61
CA MET A 606 19.72 14.60 2.99
C MET A 606 18.63 13.78 2.26
N ARG A 607 17.36 14.24 2.25
CA ARG A 607 16.20 13.58 1.64
C ARG A 607 15.93 12.16 2.17
N LEU A 608 16.31 11.89 3.42
CA LEU A 608 16.02 10.64 4.11
C LEU A 608 14.57 10.64 4.64
N GLU A 609 14.00 9.46 4.89
CA GLU A 609 12.56 9.31 5.22
C GLU A 609 12.16 9.96 6.57
N GLY A 610 13.12 10.15 7.47
CA GLY A 610 12.92 10.74 8.80
C GLY A 610 13.81 10.10 9.87
N LEU A 611 13.33 10.14 11.11
CA LEU A 611 14.04 9.62 12.30
C LEU A 611 13.16 8.63 13.09
N VAL A 612 13.80 7.70 13.79
CA VAL A 612 13.19 6.86 14.84
C VAL A 612 13.85 7.21 16.16
N LEU A 613 13.06 7.66 17.13
CA LEU A 613 13.53 8.05 18.45
C LEU A 613 13.16 6.98 19.47
N LYS A 614 14.11 6.60 20.31
CA LYS A 614 13.97 5.57 21.35
C LYS A 614 14.45 6.15 22.68
N ASP A 615 13.60 6.23 23.70
CA ASP A 615 14.03 6.61 25.05
C ASP A 615 15.16 5.68 25.53
N MET A 616 16.23 6.25 26.09
CA MET A 616 17.44 5.49 26.43
C MET A 616 17.21 4.37 27.43
N ASN A 617 16.25 4.52 28.34
CA ASN A 617 15.91 3.58 29.40
C ASN A 617 14.77 2.62 28.99
N SER A 618 14.18 2.79 27.80
CA SER A 618 13.07 1.95 27.33
C SER A 618 13.42 0.46 27.18
N LEU A 619 12.55 -0.39 27.72
CA LEU A 619 12.61 -1.85 27.56
C LEU A 619 12.07 -2.26 26.18
N TYR A 620 12.40 -3.47 25.71
CA TYR A 620 11.79 -3.98 24.48
C TYR A 620 10.41 -4.56 24.80
N GLU A 621 9.34 -3.93 24.30
CA GLU A 621 7.97 -4.32 24.61
C GLU A 621 7.22 -4.80 23.35
N PRO A 622 7.11 -6.13 23.13
CA PRO A 622 6.59 -6.69 21.89
C PRO A 622 5.19 -6.18 21.50
N GLY A 623 5.08 -5.57 20.32
CA GLY A 623 3.84 -5.02 19.79
C GLY A 623 3.33 -3.71 20.43
N LYS A 624 4.00 -3.14 21.44
CA LYS A 624 3.66 -1.80 21.98
C LYS A 624 4.21 -0.69 21.09
N ARG A 625 3.60 0.51 21.16
CA ARG A 625 3.98 1.72 20.40
C ARG A 625 4.69 2.74 21.30
N HIS A 626 5.90 2.42 21.76
CA HIS A 626 6.66 3.28 22.69
C HIS A 626 7.89 3.95 22.07
N TRP A 627 8.32 3.53 20.87
CA TRP A 627 9.24 4.34 20.07
C TRP A 627 8.46 5.47 19.38
N LEU A 628 9.17 6.49 18.91
CA LEU A 628 8.61 7.57 18.10
C LEU A 628 9.19 7.50 16.68
N LYS A 629 8.42 7.96 15.69
CA LYS A 629 8.91 8.23 14.34
C LYS A 629 8.58 9.69 13.97
N ILE A 630 9.60 10.46 13.63
CA ILE A 630 9.47 11.77 13.02
C ILE A 630 9.58 11.61 11.50
N LYS A 631 8.76 12.36 10.77
CA LYS A 631 8.77 12.47 9.32
C LYS A 631 8.36 13.86 8.87
N LYS A 632 8.73 14.21 7.63
CA LYS A 632 8.24 15.40 6.91
C LYS A 632 6.71 15.52 6.92
N ASP A 633 5.97 14.41 6.79
CA ASP A 633 4.49 14.40 6.77
C ASP A 633 3.81 14.53 8.15
N TYR A 634 4.55 14.66 9.26
CA TYR A 634 3.98 14.83 10.62
C TYR A 634 4.32 16.16 11.29
N LEU A 635 5.37 16.85 10.83
CA LEU A 635 5.83 18.10 11.44
C LEU A 635 4.87 19.26 11.13
N LEU A 636 4.74 20.19 12.08
CA LEU A 636 3.87 21.38 11.98
C LEU A 636 2.44 21.03 11.53
N GLY A 637 1.83 20.01 12.16
CA GLY A 637 0.47 19.55 11.84
C GLY A 637 0.31 18.91 10.46
N GLY A 638 1.41 18.64 9.74
CA GLY A 638 1.41 18.19 8.35
C GLY A 638 1.64 19.31 7.33
N ALA A 639 1.83 20.57 7.74
CA ALA A 639 2.15 21.68 6.84
C ALA A 639 3.46 21.50 6.05
N MET A 640 4.35 20.63 6.53
CA MET A 640 5.56 20.22 5.79
C MET A 640 5.32 19.06 4.81
N ALA A 641 4.14 18.43 4.73
CA ALA A 641 3.87 17.36 3.76
C ALA A 641 4.00 17.85 2.31
N ASP A 642 4.23 16.93 1.37
CA ASP A 642 4.09 17.24 -0.05
C ASP A 642 2.58 17.15 -0.40
N SER A 643 1.97 18.25 -0.85
CA SER A 643 0.54 18.32 -1.20
C SER A 643 0.29 18.75 -2.66
N ALA A 644 -0.87 18.38 -3.19
CA ALA A 644 -1.38 18.82 -4.49
C ALA A 644 -2.89 19.06 -4.43
N ASP A 645 -3.35 20.10 -5.13
CA ASP A 645 -4.77 20.44 -5.22
C ASP A 645 -5.36 19.71 -6.43
N LEU A 646 -6.18 18.68 -6.19
CA LEU A 646 -6.65 17.75 -7.21
C LEU A 646 -8.19 17.72 -7.29
N VAL A 647 -8.72 17.54 -8.49
CA VAL A 647 -10.16 17.39 -8.74
C VAL A 647 -10.60 15.94 -8.55
N VAL A 648 -11.79 15.75 -7.97
CA VAL A 648 -12.46 14.44 -7.91
C VAL A 648 -12.99 14.07 -9.30
N LEU A 649 -12.37 13.11 -9.98
CA LEU A 649 -12.78 12.66 -11.33
C LEU A 649 -13.75 11.46 -11.29
N GLY A 650 -13.83 10.75 -10.17
CA GLY A 650 -14.69 9.57 -10.03
C GLY A 650 -14.58 8.90 -8.66
N ALA A 651 -15.31 7.80 -8.46
CA ALA A 651 -15.34 7.06 -7.21
C ALA A 651 -15.51 5.54 -7.38
N TRP A 652 -15.13 4.79 -6.34
CA TRP A 652 -15.46 3.38 -6.15
C TRP A 652 -16.33 3.20 -4.91
N TYR A 653 -17.12 2.13 -4.91
CA TYR A 653 -17.74 1.62 -3.70
C TYR A 653 -16.68 1.24 -2.65
N GLY A 654 -16.98 1.49 -1.38
CA GLY A 654 -16.18 1.03 -0.26
C GLY A 654 -16.39 -0.46 0.05
N THR A 655 -15.81 -0.91 1.15
CA THR A 655 -15.94 -2.27 1.66
C THR A 655 -16.06 -2.27 3.17
N GLY A 656 -16.63 -3.32 3.77
CA GLY A 656 -16.89 -3.31 5.21
C GLY A 656 -18.03 -2.33 5.53
N ASN A 657 -17.86 -1.57 6.61
CA ASN A 657 -18.82 -0.55 7.06
C ASN A 657 -19.05 0.59 6.05
N LYS A 658 -18.22 0.70 5.01
CA LYS A 658 -18.34 1.70 3.94
C LYS A 658 -18.79 1.11 2.60
N GLY A 659 -19.29 -0.13 2.60
CA GLY A 659 -20.01 -0.72 1.46
C GLY A 659 -21.28 0.07 1.13
N GLY A 660 -21.74 0.00 -0.12
CA GLY A 660 -22.88 0.78 -0.62
C GLY A 660 -22.61 2.28 -0.81
N MET A 661 -21.52 2.82 -0.25
CA MET A 661 -21.12 4.23 -0.35
C MET A 661 -19.97 4.44 -1.32
N LYS A 662 -19.97 5.58 -2.03
CA LYS A 662 -18.80 6.16 -2.73
C LYS A 662 -17.75 6.50 -1.67
N SER A 663 -16.81 5.59 -1.43
CA SER A 663 -15.89 5.62 -0.27
C SER A 663 -14.41 5.78 -0.65
N ILE A 664 -14.10 5.70 -1.94
CA ILE A 664 -12.72 5.81 -2.45
C ILE A 664 -12.76 6.63 -3.73
N PHE A 665 -11.94 7.67 -3.82
CA PHE A 665 -12.04 8.68 -4.87
C PHE A 665 -10.84 8.63 -5.83
N LEU A 666 -11.12 8.88 -7.11
CA LEU A 666 -10.12 9.03 -8.17
C LEU A 666 -9.79 10.52 -8.28
N MET A 667 -8.54 10.87 -7.95
CA MET A 667 -8.07 12.26 -7.96
C MET A 667 -7.19 12.51 -9.18
N GLY A 668 -7.31 13.70 -9.76
CA GLY A 668 -6.57 14.06 -10.96
C GLY A 668 -6.42 15.56 -11.19
N CYS A 669 -5.73 15.89 -12.28
CA CYS A 669 -5.45 17.25 -12.74
C CYS A 669 -5.90 17.42 -14.20
N TYR A 670 -5.95 18.67 -14.65
CA TYR A 670 -6.22 19.02 -16.05
C TYR A 670 -4.90 19.13 -16.82
N ASP A 671 -4.94 18.82 -18.12
CA ASP A 671 -3.83 18.82 -19.07
C ASP A 671 -4.22 19.73 -20.23
N GLU A 672 -3.70 20.96 -20.20
CA GLU A 672 -4.06 22.04 -21.12
C GLU A 672 -3.64 21.73 -22.56
N ASP A 673 -2.47 21.09 -22.74
CA ASP A 673 -1.93 20.68 -24.06
C ASP A 673 -2.82 19.63 -24.76
N ARG A 674 -3.67 18.91 -24.01
CA ARG A 674 -4.46 17.77 -24.52
C ARG A 674 -5.97 17.91 -24.31
N ASP A 675 -6.45 19.01 -23.72
CA ASP A 675 -7.84 19.25 -23.24
C ASP A 675 -8.46 18.03 -22.53
N LYS A 676 -7.68 17.43 -21.61
CA LYS A 676 -8.07 16.17 -20.93
C LYS A 676 -7.75 16.18 -19.44
N TRP A 677 -8.50 15.38 -18.71
CA TRP A 677 -8.27 15.14 -17.30
C TRP A 677 -7.43 13.88 -17.12
N LEU A 678 -6.32 14.03 -16.40
CA LEU A 678 -5.36 12.98 -16.12
C LEU A 678 -5.53 12.46 -14.69
N THR A 679 -5.43 11.15 -14.52
CA THR A 679 -5.45 10.51 -13.21
C THR A 679 -4.10 10.65 -12.52
N VAL A 680 -4.11 10.97 -11.23
CA VAL A 680 -2.91 11.16 -10.40
C VAL A 680 -2.87 10.17 -9.23
N THR A 681 -3.96 9.98 -8.49
CA THR A 681 -3.95 9.05 -7.33
C THR A 681 -5.35 8.57 -6.94
N LYS A 682 -5.42 7.61 -6.01
CA LYS A 682 -6.64 7.03 -5.45
C LYS A 682 -6.67 7.21 -3.93
N VAL A 683 -7.65 7.95 -3.42
CA VAL A 683 -7.70 8.39 -2.01
C VAL A 683 -8.82 7.67 -1.26
N HIS A 684 -8.48 7.09 -0.09
CA HIS A 684 -9.39 6.29 0.74
C HIS A 684 -9.46 6.76 2.21
N SER A 685 -8.85 7.90 2.54
CA SER A 685 -8.71 8.40 3.91
C SER A 685 -8.47 9.91 3.95
N GLY A 686 -8.95 10.57 5.00
CA GLY A 686 -8.89 12.02 5.18
C GLY A 686 -10.20 12.52 5.77
N HIS A 687 -11.32 12.15 5.12
CA HIS A 687 -12.67 12.41 5.59
C HIS A 687 -13.07 11.52 6.77
N ASP A 688 -13.74 12.12 7.76
CA ASP A 688 -14.58 11.43 8.74
C ASP A 688 -15.85 10.84 8.08
N ASP A 689 -16.64 10.10 8.88
CA ASP A 689 -17.81 9.38 8.39
C ASP A 689 -19.00 10.31 8.07
N ASP A 690 -19.17 11.42 8.81
CA ASP A 690 -20.21 12.43 8.57
C ASP A 690 -19.98 13.21 7.27
N THR A 691 -18.72 13.56 7.00
CA THR A 691 -18.28 14.16 5.74
C THR A 691 -18.45 13.17 4.60
N LEU A 692 -18.11 11.90 4.81
CA LEU A 692 -18.29 10.89 3.77
C LEU A 692 -19.77 10.62 3.45
N ALA A 693 -20.67 10.73 4.42
CA ALA A 693 -22.11 10.69 4.19
C ALA A 693 -22.56 11.88 3.31
N LYS A 694 -22.17 13.12 3.65
CA LYS A 694 -22.48 14.33 2.86
C LYS A 694 -21.95 14.25 1.41
N LEU A 695 -20.78 13.62 1.21
CA LEU A 695 -20.20 13.39 -0.11
C LEU A 695 -20.97 12.37 -0.97
N GLN A 696 -21.94 11.63 -0.43
CA GLN A 696 -22.82 10.80 -1.26
C GLN A 696 -23.75 11.66 -2.13
N ASP A 697 -24.29 12.73 -1.57
CA ASP A 697 -25.26 13.61 -2.25
C ASP A 697 -24.58 14.76 -3.00
N GLN A 698 -23.48 15.30 -2.45
CA GLN A 698 -22.75 16.44 -3.04
C GLN A 698 -22.01 16.11 -4.36
N LEU A 699 -21.71 14.84 -4.62
CA LEU A 699 -20.90 14.43 -5.77
C LEU A 699 -21.78 13.91 -6.94
N GLU A 700 -22.12 14.82 -7.87
CA GLU A 700 -22.77 14.49 -9.16
C GLU A 700 -21.90 13.55 -9.99
N MET A 701 -22.23 12.26 -10.01
CA MET A 701 -21.49 11.21 -10.71
C MET A 701 -22.42 10.21 -11.41
N VAL A 702 -21.98 9.67 -12.54
CA VAL A 702 -22.64 8.64 -13.34
C VAL A 702 -22.00 7.28 -13.05
N LYS A 703 -22.80 6.24 -12.76
CA LYS A 703 -22.30 4.86 -12.60
C LYS A 703 -21.91 4.29 -13.96
N ILE A 704 -20.68 3.80 -14.08
CA ILE A 704 -20.12 3.15 -15.29
C ILE A 704 -19.69 1.70 -15.06
N GLY A 705 -19.80 1.17 -13.83
CA GLY A 705 -19.56 -0.25 -13.52
C GLY A 705 -18.14 -0.77 -13.80
N LYS A 706 -17.16 0.12 -13.94
CA LYS A 706 -15.79 -0.15 -14.43
C LYS A 706 -15.68 -0.55 -15.91
N ASP A 707 -16.69 -0.29 -16.75
CA ASP A 707 -16.63 -0.54 -18.19
C ASP A 707 -15.72 0.50 -18.91
N PRO A 708 -14.66 0.08 -19.63
CA PRO A 708 -13.86 0.97 -20.48
C PRO A 708 -14.64 1.71 -21.55
N ASN A 709 -15.75 1.15 -22.06
CA ASN A 709 -16.53 1.74 -23.14
C ASN A 709 -17.39 2.94 -22.66
N LEU A 710 -17.64 3.03 -21.36
CA LEU A 710 -18.42 4.09 -20.73
C LEU A 710 -17.54 5.21 -20.11
N VAL A 711 -16.22 5.18 -20.35
CA VAL A 711 -15.31 6.24 -19.92
C VAL A 711 -15.49 7.47 -20.83
N PRO A 712 -15.85 8.65 -20.29
CA PRO A 712 -16.02 9.85 -21.09
C PRO A 712 -14.73 10.29 -21.79
N GLY A 713 -14.83 10.82 -23.02
CA GLY A 713 -13.67 11.20 -23.84
C GLY A 713 -12.75 12.28 -23.25
N TRP A 714 -13.24 13.03 -22.25
CA TRP A 714 -12.44 14.00 -21.47
C TRP A 714 -11.56 13.33 -20.40
N LEU A 715 -11.81 12.07 -20.02
CA LEU A 715 -11.08 11.34 -18.98
C LEU A 715 -10.06 10.38 -19.58
N ARG A 716 -8.77 10.69 -19.45
CA ARG A 716 -7.69 9.76 -19.83
C ARG A 716 -7.38 8.85 -18.63
N ALA A 717 -7.99 7.67 -18.55
CA ALA A 717 -7.74 6.69 -17.49
C ALA A 717 -7.20 5.36 -18.03
N ASN A 718 -6.15 4.81 -17.39
CA ASN A 718 -5.67 3.45 -17.67
C ASN A 718 -6.64 2.41 -17.11
N LYS A 719 -6.75 1.22 -17.75
CA LYS A 719 -7.72 0.17 -17.39
C LYS A 719 -7.82 -0.20 -15.89
N PRO A 720 -6.73 -0.24 -15.10
CA PRO A 720 -6.82 -0.50 -13.65
C PRO A 720 -7.47 0.64 -12.83
N MET A 721 -7.44 1.87 -13.36
CA MET A 721 -7.92 3.09 -12.71
C MET A 721 -9.34 3.48 -13.10
N ILE A 722 -10.04 2.68 -13.89
CA ILE A 722 -11.44 2.93 -14.25
C ILE A 722 -12.31 2.80 -12.98
N PRO A 723 -13.10 3.83 -12.63
CA PRO A 723 -13.91 3.87 -11.41
C PRO A 723 -15.25 3.12 -11.56
N ASP A 724 -15.98 2.96 -10.46
CA ASP A 724 -17.40 2.56 -10.52
C ASP A 724 -18.28 3.73 -11.00
N PHE A 725 -17.87 4.95 -10.65
CA PHE A 725 -18.55 6.20 -10.93
C PHE A 725 -17.58 7.21 -11.55
N VAL A 726 -17.98 7.92 -12.58
CA VAL A 726 -17.24 9.08 -13.13
C VAL A 726 -18.02 10.35 -12.84
N ALA A 727 -17.33 11.46 -12.59
CA ALA A 727 -17.96 12.79 -12.50
C ALA A 727 -18.85 13.07 -13.72
N LYS A 728 -20.01 13.69 -13.53
CA LYS A 728 -20.86 14.09 -14.66
C LYS A 728 -20.26 15.24 -15.47
N ASP A 729 -19.67 16.19 -14.76
CA ASP A 729 -18.89 17.31 -15.29
C ASP A 729 -17.71 17.55 -14.33
N PRO A 730 -16.45 17.31 -14.74
CA PRO A 730 -15.30 17.48 -13.87
C PRO A 730 -15.05 18.96 -13.51
N LYS A 731 -15.52 19.91 -14.33
CA LYS A 731 -15.33 21.35 -14.06
C LYS A 731 -16.19 21.84 -12.90
N LYS A 732 -17.18 21.06 -12.46
CA LYS A 732 -18.06 21.32 -11.29
C LYS A 732 -17.74 20.49 -10.05
N GLN A 733 -16.78 19.56 -10.13
CA GLN A 733 -16.40 18.74 -8.97
C GLN A 733 -15.54 19.54 -7.99
N PRO A 734 -15.56 19.21 -6.69
CA PRO A 734 -14.71 19.87 -5.73
C PRO A 734 -13.21 19.60 -6.00
N VAL A 735 -12.40 20.62 -5.76
CA VAL A 735 -10.95 20.48 -5.58
C VAL A 735 -10.69 20.13 -4.11
N TRP A 736 -9.85 19.13 -3.88
CA TRP A 736 -9.38 18.72 -2.55
C TRP A 736 -7.86 18.84 -2.47
N GLU A 737 -7.35 19.32 -1.35
CA GLU A 737 -5.92 19.19 -1.07
C GLU A 737 -5.62 17.74 -0.68
N ILE A 738 -4.77 17.09 -1.46
CA ILE A 738 -4.28 15.75 -1.21
C ILE A 738 -2.83 15.81 -0.75
N THR A 739 -2.59 15.46 0.51
CA THR A 739 -1.26 15.32 1.12
C THR A 739 -0.74 13.90 0.98
N GLY A 740 0.57 13.73 0.92
CA GLY A 740 1.24 12.42 0.94
C GLY A 740 2.65 12.46 1.51
N ALA A 741 3.27 11.28 1.57
CA ALA A 741 4.66 11.15 2.02
C ALA A 741 5.66 11.62 0.95
N GLU A 742 5.37 11.34 -0.32
CA GLU A 742 6.19 11.68 -1.49
C GLU A 742 5.38 11.51 -2.79
N PHE A 743 5.86 12.14 -3.86
CA PHE A 743 5.47 11.80 -5.23
C PHE A 743 6.35 10.65 -5.76
N THR A 744 5.75 9.73 -6.50
CA THR A 744 6.40 8.55 -7.08
C THR A 744 5.99 8.41 -8.55
N ASN A 745 6.81 7.77 -9.40
CA ASN A 745 6.38 7.37 -10.74
C ASN A 745 6.23 5.85 -10.82
N GLN A 746 5.06 5.37 -11.22
CA GLN A 746 4.75 3.94 -11.38
C GLN A 746 4.01 3.59 -12.68
N GLY A 747 3.80 4.55 -13.60
CA GLY A 747 3.16 4.32 -14.91
C GLY A 747 1.67 3.90 -14.90
N VAL A 748 1.10 3.57 -13.74
CA VAL A 748 -0.33 3.20 -13.59
C VAL A 748 -1.25 4.40 -13.81
N HIS A 749 -0.79 5.59 -13.43
CA HIS A 749 -1.49 6.86 -13.55
C HIS A 749 -1.11 7.60 -14.85
N THR A 750 -2.01 8.46 -15.32
CA THR A 750 -1.95 9.06 -16.67
C THR A 750 -1.37 10.46 -16.70
N ALA A 751 -1.16 11.09 -15.54
CA ALA A 751 -0.30 12.26 -15.35
C ALA A 751 1.18 11.83 -15.42
N ASP A 752 1.64 11.43 -16.61
CA ASP A 752 3.00 10.97 -16.93
C ASP A 752 3.56 9.90 -15.96
N GLY A 753 2.68 9.06 -15.42
CA GLY A 753 2.98 7.99 -14.47
C GLY A 753 3.11 8.42 -13.00
N ILE A 754 3.01 9.72 -12.70
CA ILE A 754 3.14 10.32 -11.36
C ILE A 754 1.96 9.92 -10.47
N SER A 755 2.24 9.59 -9.21
CA SER A 755 1.26 9.29 -8.17
C SER A 755 1.78 9.56 -6.76
N ILE A 756 0.87 9.88 -5.85
CA ILE A 756 1.15 10.24 -4.45
C ILE A 756 1.21 8.98 -3.56
N ARG A 757 2.27 8.80 -2.76
CA ARG A 757 2.43 7.68 -1.81
C ARG A 757 1.75 7.98 -0.47
N PHE A 758 0.91 7.05 0.00
CA PHE A 758 0.05 7.18 1.19
C PHE A 758 -0.86 8.44 1.18
N PRO A 759 -1.65 8.65 0.11
CA PRO A 759 -2.38 9.89 -0.10
C PRO A 759 -3.56 10.05 0.87
N ARG A 760 -3.81 11.28 1.32
CA ARG A 760 -4.93 11.62 2.22
C ARG A 760 -5.51 12.97 1.85
N THR A 761 -6.82 13.14 2.02
CA THR A 761 -7.41 14.48 2.00
C THR A 761 -7.02 15.23 3.27
N SER A 762 -6.39 16.40 3.16
CA SER A 762 -6.11 17.32 4.28
C SER A 762 -7.19 18.39 4.43
N GLY A 763 -7.83 18.80 3.33
CA GLY A 763 -8.94 19.75 3.36
C GLY A 763 -9.73 19.83 2.04
N CYS A 764 -10.96 20.33 2.12
CA CYS A 764 -11.79 20.66 0.97
C CYS A 764 -11.67 22.16 0.66
N SER A 765 -11.04 22.53 -0.46
CA SER A 765 -10.93 23.93 -0.88
C SER A 765 -12.20 24.38 -1.62
N SER A 766 -13.15 24.95 -0.88
CA SER A 766 -14.44 25.46 -1.41
C SER A 766 -14.31 26.70 -2.32
N THR A 767 -13.12 27.28 -2.44
CA THR A 767 -12.83 28.52 -3.16
C THR A 767 -11.99 28.33 -4.43
N GLY A 768 -11.61 27.10 -4.76
CA GLY A 768 -10.82 26.77 -5.95
C GLY A 768 -11.69 26.56 -7.19
N SER A 769 -11.50 27.37 -8.23
CA SER A 769 -11.98 27.01 -9.57
C SER A 769 -11.26 25.76 -10.06
N SER A 770 -11.98 24.85 -10.71
CA SER A 770 -11.45 23.59 -11.25
C SER A 770 -10.31 23.79 -12.25
N SER A 771 -10.24 24.95 -12.92
CA SER A 771 -9.12 25.37 -13.78
C SER A 771 -7.84 25.77 -13.04
N LYS A 772 -7.79 25.68 -11.70
CA LYS A 772 -6.58 25.91 -10.90
C LYS A 772 -6.00 24.63 -10.27
N ALA A 773 -6.52 23.45 -10.60
CA ALA A 773 -6.06 22.18 -10.05
C ALA A 773 -4.73 21.75 -10.68
N GLY A 774 -3.64 21.89 -9.92
CA GLY A 774 -2.27 21.68 -10.39
C GLY A 774 -1.32 21.15 -9.31
N ILE A 775 -0.23 20.53 -9.77
CA ILE A 775 0.87 20.11 -8.90
C ILE A 775 1.70 21.35 -8.56
N LYS A 776 1.80 21.69 -7.26
CA LYS A 776 2.58 22.83 -6.78
C LYS A 776 4.09 22.55 -6.97
N ASP A 777 4.65 23.00 -8.08
CA ASP A 777 6.00 22.65 -8.50
C ASP A 777 7.10 23.12 -7.52
N SER A 778 8.15 22.32 -7.50
CA SER A 778 9.38 22.38 -6.73
C SER A 778 10.10 23.73 -6.66
N LYS A 779 9.87 24.67 -7.60
CA LYS A 779 10.49 26.00 -7.58
C LYS A 779 10.15 26.81 -6.32
N SER A 780 8.92 26.69 -5.81
CA SER A 780 8.52 27.35 -4.55
C SER A 780 9.21 26.74 -3.31
N LYS A 781 9.73 25.50 -3.39
CA LYS A 781 10.35 24.85 -2.22
C LYS A 781 11.64 25.53 -1.77
N LYS A 782 12.33 26.31 -2.60
CA LYS A 782 13.51 27.08 -2.15
C LYS A 782 13.09 28.16 -1.15
N LYS A 783 12.14 29.01 -1.56
CA LYS A 783 11.57 30.05 -0.69
C LYS A 783 10.86 29.48 0.54
N TYR A 784 10.08 28.41 0.39
CA TYR A 784 9.44 27.77 1.56
C TYR A 784 10.40 27.01 2.49
N LEU A 785 11.63 26.70 2.05
CA LEU A 785 12.69 26.23 2.94
C LEU A 785 13.37 27.41 3.65
N GLU A 786 13.66 28.49 2.92
CA GLU A 786 14.20 29.73 3.48
C GLU A 786 13.24 30.32 4.55
N ASP A 787 11.96 30.49 4.21
CA ASP A 787 10.86 30.90 5.11
C ASP A 787 10.57 29.89 6.26
N ALA A 788 11.15 28.68 6.27
CA ALA A 788 10.96 27.66 7.30
C ALA A 788 12.21 27.44 8.17
N GLU A 789 13.41 27.65 7.61
CA GLU A 789 14.65 27.83 8.36
C GLU A 789 14.53 29.10 9.24
N GLU A 790 13.92 30.17 8.73
CA GLU A 790 13.58 31.37 9.51
C GLU A 790 12.59 31.06 10.65
N ARG A 791 11.43 30.45 10.37
CA ARG A 791 10.41 30.09 11.40
C ARG A 791 10.87 29.10 12.46
N LEU A 792 11.80 28.19 12.13
CA LEU A 792 12.39 27.28 13.12
C LEU A 792 13.47 27.97 13.99
N SER A 793 13.90 29.19 13.62
CA SER A 793 14.71 30.07 14.46
C SER A 793 13.88 31.07 15.28
N GLU A 794 12.66 31.43 14.84
CA GLU A 794 11.80 32.42 15.50
C GLU A 794 11.40 32.08 16.96
N GLU A 795 11.37 30.80 17.36
CA GLU A 795 10.99 30.41 18.74
C GLU A 795 12.04 30.76 19.81
N CYS A 796 13.21 31.29 19.44
CA CYS A 796 14.17 31.94 20.34
C CYS A 796 14.97 33.02 19.61
N HIS A 797 14.93 34.28 20.06
CA HIS A 797 16.08 35.02 20.62
C HIS A 797 15.76 36.51 20.91
N THR A 798 16.58 37.13 21.75
CA THR A 798 16.66 38.58 22.03
C THR A 798 17.41 39.35 20.91
N PRO A 799 17.30 40.69 20.82
CA PRO A 799 17.85 41.47 19.70
C PRO A 799 19.38 41.38 19.55
N THR A 800 19.84 41.52 18.30
CA THR A 800 21.25 41.39 17.90
C THR A 800 22.07 42.67 18.20
N PRO A 801 23.40 42.58 18.46
CA PRO A 801 24.10 43.64 19.18
C PRO A 801 24.49 44.91 18.39
N ASN A 802 24.44 44.88 17.05
CA ASN A 802 25.15 45.82 16.17
C ASN A 802 24.22 46.60 15.20
N GLY A 803 22.98 46.88 15.58
CA GLY A 803 22.08 47.74 14.80
C GLY A 803 22.44 49.23 14.85
N ILE A 804 22.11 49.97 13.79
CA ILE A 804 22.34 51.42 13.65
C ILE A 804 21.43 52.24 14.58
N LEU A 805 20.21 51.77 14.83
CA LEU A 805 19.18 52.40 15.68
C LEU A 805 19.08 51.74 17.07
N LYS A 806 20.20 51.18 17.56
CA LYS A 806 20.29 50.56 18.89
C LYS A 806 19.81 51.54 19.96
N ASP A 807 19.11 51.01 20.97
CA ASP A 807 18.50 51.74 22.08
C ASP A 807 17.48 52.84 21.68
N THR A 808 17.10 52.91 20.39
CA THR A 808 16.08 53.85 19.88
C THR A 808 14.69 53.23 19.97
N TYR A 809 13.83 53.81 20.81
CA TYR A 809 12.43 53.37 20.99
C TYR A 809 11.49 54.19 20.11
N ILE A 810 10.76 53.50 19.22
CA ILE A 810 9.91 54.11 18.19
C ILE A 810 8.47 53.61 18.31
N VAL A 811 7.50 54.51 18.31
CA VAL A 811 6.07 54.16 18.20
C VAL A 811 5.59 54.43 16.78
N LEU A 812 4.92 53.43 16.18
CA LEU A 812 4.15 53.64 14.95
C LEU A 812 2.71 53.99 15.36
N SER A 813 2.18 55.12 14.89
CA SER A 813 0.83 55.54 15.24
C SER A 813 -0.24 54.77 14.44
N ASN A 814 -1.43 54.64 15.02
CA ASN A 814 -2.57 53.93 14.40
C ASN A 814 -3.15 54.61 13.14
N ASP A 815 -2.58 55.72 12.66
CA ASP A 815 -2.91 56.35 11.37
C ASP A 815 -2.29 55.60 10.15
N LEU A 816 -1.29 54.75 10.41
CA LEU A 816 -0.69 53.82 9.46
C LEU A 816 -1.51 52.53 9.36
N SER A 817 -1.78 52.06 8.14
CA SER A 817 -2.44 50.77 7.92
C SER A 817 -1.57 49.59 8.33
N ASP A 818 -2.18 48.50 8.83
CA ASP A 818 -1.53 47.28 9.33
C ASP A 818 -0.35 46.80 8.49
N ASP A 819 -0.49 46.75 7.17
CA ASP A 819 0.58 46.25 6.30
C ASP A 819 1.75 47.24 6.16
N ARG A 820 1.49 48.56 6.21
CA ARG A 820 2.56 49.57 6.36
C ARG A 820 3.19 49.52 7.74
N GLN A 821 2.42 49.29 8.81
CA GLN A 821 2.99 49.08 10.15
C GLN A 821 3.92 47.86 10.17
N LYS A 822 3.51 46.71 9.59
CA LYS A 822 4.34 45.50 9.48
C LYS A 822 5.64 45.74 8.69
N VAL A 823 5.57 46.43 7.55
CA VAL A 823 6.76 46.74 6.72
C VAL A 823 7.70 47.68 7.46
N LEU A 824 7.21 48.79 8.02
CA LEU A 824 8.03 49.74 8.79
C LEU A 824 8.63 49.09 10.04
N SER A 825 7.86 48.27 10.76
CA SER A 825 8.35 47.56 11.94
C SER A 825 9.53 46.64 11.60
N ARG A 826 9.41 45.85 10.52
CA ARG A 826 10.49 45.00 10.04
C ARG A 826 11.74 45.80 9.71
N SER A 827 11.62 46.86 8.90
CA SER A 827 12.78 47.69 8.53
C SER A 827 13.46 48.34 9.74
N LEU A 828 12.69 48.86 10.70
CA LEU A 828 13.22 49.51 11.90
C LEU A 828 13.87 48.50 12.87
N ILE A 829 13.28 47.31 13.04
CA ILE A 829 13.87 46.22 13.84
C ILE A 829 15.14 45.68 13.17
N THR A 830 15.19 45.55 11.84
CA THR A 830 16.41 45.18 11.10
C THR A 830 17.52 46.23 11.28
N LEU A 831 17.16 47.50 11.40
CA LEU A 831 18.09 48.57 11.75
C LEU A 831 18.45 48.63 13.25
N GLY A 832 17.80 47.83 14.11
CA GLY A 832 18.11 47.70 15.55
C GLY A 832 17.23 48.52 16.51
N ALA A 833 16.16 49.15 16.02
CA ALA A 833 15.23 49.93 16.86
C ALA A 833 14.21 49.04 17.57
N THR A 834 13.82 49.46 18.78
CA THR A 834 12.72 48.83 19.53
C THR A 834 11.39 49.47 19.10
N VAL A 835 10.57 48.72 18.35
CA VAL A 835 9.27 49.22 17.86
C VAL A 835 8.14 48.83 18.81
N CYS A 836 7.50 49.82 19.41
CA CYS A 836 6.43 49.65 20.41
C CYS A 836 5.05 49.92 19.81
N LYS A 837 4.02 49.23 20.34
CA LYS A 837 2.62 49.48 19.99
C LYS A 837 2.04 50.63 20.82
N GLU A 838 1.31 51.53 20.17
CA GLU A 838 0.66 52.70 20.77
C GLU A 838 -0.34 52.32 21.91
N SER A 839 -0.84 51.08 21.92
CA SER A 839 -1.77 50.55 22.94
C SER A 839 -1.11 49.95 24.20
N SER A 840 0.22 49.87 24.27
CA SER A 840 0.96 49.23 25.36
C SER A 840 2.19 50.06 25.72
N PHE A 841 1.99 51.12 26.50
CA PHE A 841 2.98 52.20 26.57
C PHE A 841 3.10 52.89 27.94
N ASP A 842 4.35 53.09 28.37
CA ASP A 842 4.72 54.09 29.37
C ASP A 842 5.33 55.29 28.62
N ALA A 843 4.69 56.45 28.73
CA ALA A 843 4.92 57.61 27.87
C ALA A 843 6.36 58.16 27.91
N LYS A 844 7.16 57.79 28.92
CA LYS A 844 8.50 58.36 29.18
C LYS A 844 9.65 57.66 28.43
N GLN A 845 9.39 56.58 27.70
CA GLN A 845 10.44 55.84 26.98
C GLN A 845 10.39 55.98 25.45
N ALA A 846 9.38 56.66 24.87
CA ALA A 846 9.39 56.97 23.43
C ALA A 846 10.51 57.97 23.11
N THR A 847 11.39 57.63 22.17
CA THR A 847 12.31 58.63 21.58
C THR A 847 11.66 59.33 20.38
N HIS A 848 10.86 58.59 19.58
CA HIS A 848 10.26 59.07 18.35
C HIS A 848 8.87 58.45 18.13
N ILE A 849 7.95 59.20 17.50
CA ILE A 849 6.65 58.71 17.02
C ILE A 849 6.56 58.95 15.52
N ILE A 850 6.22 57.91 14.75
CA ILE A 850 6.05 58.00 13.29
C ILE A 850 4.55 58.04 12.97
N HIS A 851 4.16 59.17 12.38
CA HIS A 851 2.81 59.46 11.90
C HIS A 851 2.74 59.40 10.37
N ARG A 852 1.53 59.24 9.85
CA ARG A 852 1.25 59.33 8.41
C ARG A 852 1.07 60.79 7.97
N LYS A 853 2.07 61.34 7.26
CA LYS A 853 1.91 62.57 6.46
C LYS A 853 2.24 62.34 4.98
N THR A 854 1.77 63.25 4.14
CA THR A 854 1.78 63.17 2.68
C THR A 854 3.15 63.44 2.07
N GLU A 855 3.45 62.72 0.99
CA GLU A 855 4.41 63.08 -0.07
C GLU A 855 5.88 63.23 0.33
N ILE A 856 6.54 62.07 0.44
CA ILE A 856 7.87 61.84 -0.16
C ILE A 856 7.71 60.59 -1.04
N SER A 857 8.26 60.58 -2.25
CA SER A 857 8.17 59.44 -3.16
C SER A 857 9.08 58.27 -2.73
N GLU A 858 8.72 57.06 -3.17
CA GLU A 858 9.51 55.85 -2.87
C GLU A 858 10.90 55.88 -3.55
N GLU A 859 11.00 56.63 -4.66
CA GLU A 859 12.23 56.85 -5.43
C GLU A 859 13.14 57.91 -4.77
N GLU A 860 12.60 58.99 -4.23
CA GLU A 860 13.38 59.95 -3.41
C GLU A 860 13.93 59.29 -2.14
N LEU A 861 13.09 58.54 -1.42
CA LEU A 861 13.51 57.86 -0.19
C LEU A 861 14.65 56.87 -0.47
N ARG A 862 14.55 56.14 -1.59
CA ARG A 862 15.57 55.18 -2.03
C ARG A 862 16.84 55.87 -2.50
N SER A 863 16.74 56.90 -3.35
CA SER A 863 17.89 57.68 -3.81
C SER A 863 18.63 58.36 -2.65
N TRP A 864 17.92 58.73 -1.58
CA TRP A 864 18.51 59.30 -0.37
C TRP A 864 19.27 58.26 0.47
N VAL A 865 18.74 57.05 0.61
CA VAL A 865 19.45 55.94 1.27
C VAL A 865 20.68 55.50 0.48
N GLU A 866 20.55 55.38 -0.85
CA GLU A 866 21.64 54.98 -1.75
C GLU A 866 22.76 56.05 -1.80
N SER A 867 22.44 57.35 -1.77
CA SER A 867 23.46 58.40 -1.67
C SER A 867 24.12 58.49 -0.29
N THR A 868 23.35 58.35 0.80
CA THR A 868 23.87 58.39 2.17
C THR A 868 24.84 57.23 2.43
N THR A 869 24.52 56.03 1.94
CA THR A 869 25.40 54.85 2.03
C THR A 869 26.64 54.97 1.13
N ALA A 870 26.54 55.60 -0.05
CA ALA A 870 27.69 55.84 -0.92
C ALA A 870 28.71 56.87 -0.36
N THR A 871 28.28 57.78 0.53
CA THR A 871 29.15 58.83 1.10
C THR A 871 29.76 58.53 2.47
N SER A 872 29.31 57.47 3.17
CA SER A 872 29.77 57.17 4.53
C SER A 872 31.04 56.31 4.53
N VAL A 873 32.22 56.94 4.60
CA VAL A 873 33.52 56.27 4.47
C VAL A 873 34.10 55.74 5.81
N ARG A 874 33.62 56.23 6.96
CA ARG A 874 34.00 55.73 8.30
C ARG A 874 32.85 55.79 9.30
N GLN A 875 32.85 54.83 10.23
CA GLN A 875 31.72 54.46 11.07
C GLN A 875 31.55 55.31 12.36
N GLU A 876 32.31 56.40 12.52
CA GLU A 876 32.42 57.15 13.79
C GLU A 876 32.06 58.66 13.72
N GLU A 877 31.83 59.26 12.54
CA GLU A 877 31.43 60.67 12.47
C GLU A 877 29.90 60.87 12.51
N ILE A 878 29.38 61.11 13.71
CA ILE A 878 27.93 61.26 14.03
C ILE A 878 27.34 62.61 13.51
N LYS A 879 27.97 63.27 12.52
CA LYS A 879 27.60 64.64 12.09
C LYS A 879 26.48 64.73 11.05
N HIS A 880 26.01 63.61 10.52
CA HIS A 880 24.91 63.57 9.53
C HIS A 880 23.68 62.77 9.99
N ALA A 881 23.62 62.40 11.28
CA ALA A 881 22.44 61.82 11.91
C ALA A 881 21.34 62.88 12.15
N VAL A 882 20.67 63.28 11.06
CA VAL A 882 19.36 63.94 10.97
C VAL A 882 19.11 65.13 11.93
N ASN A 883 19.45 66.34 11.46
CA ASN A 883 19.02 67.59 12.12
C ASN A 883 17.55 67.90 11.77
N LEU A 884 16.61 67.19 12.42
CA LEU A 884 15.17 67.33 12.20
C LEU A 884 14.68 68.72 12.63
N ARG A 885 14.26 69.56 11.67
CA ARG A 885 13.57 70.84 11.96
C ARG A 885 12.25 70.56 12.69
N GLY A 886 12.20 70.84 13.99
CA GLY A 886 11.11 70.47 14.91
C GLY A 886 9.78 71.23 14.76
N SER A 887 9.26 71.43 13.55
CA SER A 887 8.13 72.35 13.30
C SER A 887 7.09 71.90 12.24
N TYR A 888 6.84 70.59 12.09
CA TYR A 888 5.88 70.07 11.08
C TYR A 888 4.72 69.18 11.57
N CYS A 889 4.68 68.80 12.85
CA CYS A 889 3.50 68.13 13.46
C CYS A 889 2.44 69.16 13.88
N GLN A 890 1.21 68.98 13.36
CA GLN A 890 -0.02 69.68 13.80
C GLN A 890 -0.95 68.73 14.57
N CYS A 891 -0.38 67.63 15.06
CA CYS A 891 -1.02 66.48 15.69
C CYS A 891 -1.22 66.71 17.21
N LYS A 892 -2.24 66.07 17.82
CA LYS A 892 -2.52 66.12 19.27
C LYS A 892 -1.77 65.02 20.06
N CYS A 893 -0.55 64.69 19.65
CA CYS A 893 0.27 63.63 20.25
C CYS A 893 1.04 64.13 21.50
N PRO A 894 1.58 63.22 22.35
CA PRO A 894 2.10 63.57 23.68
C PRO A 894 3.32 64.49 23.68
N HIS A 895 4.18 64.42 22.65
CA HIS A 895 5.45 65.16 22.53
C HIS A 895 5.27 66.68 22.23
N ARG A 896 4.17 67.27 22.70
CA ARG A 896 3.84 68.71 22.60
C ARG A 896 3.35 69.27 23.95
N LYS A 897 3.64 68.57 25.05
CA LYS A 897 3.44 69.04 26.42
C LYS A 897 4.77 69.12 27.14
N GLU A 898 5.05 70.33 27.64
CA GLU A 898 6.12 70.68 28.57
C GLU A 898 7.55 70.51 28.01
N ASP A 899 7.98 71.61 27.36
CA ASP A 899 9.33 72.19 27.21
C ASP A 899 10.58 71.29 27.12
#